data_AF-A0A1I5BLK1-F1
#
_entry.id   AF-A0A1I5BLK1-F1
#
_cell.length_a   1.000
_cell.length_b   1.000
_cell.length_c   1.000
_cell.angle_alpha   90.00
_cell.angle_beta   90.00
_cell.angle_gamma   90.00
#
_symmetry.space_group_name_H-M   'P 1'
#
loop_
_entity.id
_entity.type
_entity.pdbx_description
1 polymer ?
#
loop_
_entity_poly.entity_id
_entity_poly.type
_entity_poly.pdbx_seq_one_letter_code
_entity_poly.pdbx_strand_id
1 'polypeptide(L)'
;MFSDNEKISLRQFKRIIVFDLFSISGLIIPRIAVEFAGRDGFSAIILGTIIALIYAAIIILITKKLNENFMDYSVHNAGRFITFIIGTLYIIKLFACCVFAARLFGEVINETLLVDTDPRIIIILLLLISAYAASKGFEVRARIVEVLYFIVIVPLLIFLILGLRDADISNLMPIFTERPLDIVKGGYAVFLTFSLLELILFTAPFIEVNKTNVSKERSIFSYVVQALIIGGIMDLLLFVITVGILGMEGTKEKIWSTFSIIQLIKLPGGVIQRHDALIISLWMFSIFTIISGFIYYISYISKKIFHVSTQNYLIIPIILLVFGASVIPMDVEKNYEYFGKYMMFIGIPQSILLPLFILLIGKLRKISNAKAVARSVLILATLFTTLSLTGCGDMTEIEDRNFVQAMGIDLEGEEIKVYYVMPDLEAITGQSTKDSEKLLIELKGKDFFEIEEKYQLQSSKRLDFRHIKAIVLGKDMAVNSKELDKLLFYIENKYELARNTLVFLGETDAKEIISLNSSVSGGIGQYLERLYRINLINIGKKEVSIGDLIYGKNSDNLIIKVPILKPHEKSVENIGLAVFNKSKLVHELSEKESDYINIASGYGKNIRIYINDEEEKEPEYVVRIINVSRSAEFFWDNGIPRMTFKVSGSGLVEKGIKDTANNYPAANDKHIHEIQNLCNKQITEKITKLFDNIMKEKNIDIINLYRMTSHKNKNMWLEYEEKTEQFIQDLEYTVEADIKLK
;
A
#
# COMPACT_ATOMS: atom_id res chain seq x y z
N MET A 1 -29.12 -14.05 32.29
CA MET A 1 -28.10 -15.10 32.49
C MET A 1 -27.84 -15.74 31.13
N PHE A 2 -26.78 -15.34 30.44
CA PHE A 2 -26.41 -15.97 29.17
C PHE A 2 -25.83 -17.34 29.51
N SER A 3 -26.36 -18.41 28.91
CA SER A 3 -25.87 -19.77 29.15
C SER A 3 -24.45 -19.94 28.59
N ASP A 4 -23.46 -20.15 29.47
CA ASP A 4 -22.08 -20.51 29.09
C ASP A 4 -22.06 -21.95 28.53
N ASN A 5 -22.40 -22.12 27.26
CA ASN A 5 -22.40 -23.44 26.60
C ASN A 5 -21.31 -23.59 25.52
N GLU A 6 -20.45 -22.58 25.36
CA GLU A 6 -19.38 -22.50 24.35
C GLU A 6 -19.85 -22.56 22.90
N LYS A 7 -21.15 -22.38 22.63
CA LYS A 7 -21.71 -22.53 21.29
C LYS A 7 -21.83 -21.22 20.55
N ILE A 8 -21.75 -21.30 19.22
CA ILE A 8 -21.77 -20.14 18.33
C ILE A 8 -22.71 -20.37 17.14
N SER A 9 -23.27 -19.28 16.63
CA SER A 9 -24.11 -19.31 15.42
C SER A 9 -23.27 -19.44 14.14
N LEU A 10 -23.89 -19.95 13.06
CA LEU A 10 -23.28 -19.95 11.71
C LEU A 10 -22.83 -18.55 11.25
N ARG A 11 -23.56 -17.50 11.66
CA ARG A 11 -23.21 -16.10 11.35
C ARG A 11 -21.91 -15.68 12.05
N GLN A 12 -21.78 -15.97 13.34
CA GLN A 12 -20.56 -15.71 14.12
C GLN A 12 -19.38 -16.50 13.55
N PHE A 13 -19.59 -17.77 13.21
CA PHE A 13 -18.58 -18.61 12.58
C PHE A 13 -18.08 -18.01 11.24
N LYS A 14 -18.97 -17.58 10.34
CA LYS A 14 -18.55 -16.93 9.09
C LYS A 14 -17.71 -15.69 9.34
N ARG A 15 -18.12 -14.85 10.30
CA ARG A 15 -17.38 -13.62 10.61
C ARG A 15 -15.98 -13.92 11.14
N ILE A 16 -15.84 -14.93 12.00
CA ILE A 16 -14.54 -15.46 12.42
C ILE A 16 -13.68 -15.83 11.21
N ILE A 17 -14.21 -16.63 10.29
CA ILE A 17 -13.43 -17.07 9.12
C ILE A 17 -13.02 -15.87 8.25
N VAL A 18 -13.93 -14.93 7.96
CA VAL A 18 -13.57 -13.72 7.19
C VAL A 18 -12.47 -12.92 7.88
N PHE A 19 -12.57 -12.71 9.19
CA PHE A 19 -11.58 -11.97 9.96
C PHE A 19 -10.22 -12.66 10.00
N ASP A 20 -10.21 -13.98 10.24
CA ASP A 20 -8.99 -14.78 10.32
C ASP A 20 -8.28 -14.86 8.95
N LEU A 21 -9.04 -15.04 7.86
CA LEU A 21 -8.46 -15.07 6.50
C LEU A 21 -7.85 -13.72 6.15
N PHE A 22 -8.62 -12.63 6.30
CA PHE A 22 -8.21 -11.31 5.85
C PHE A 22 -7.08 -10.67 6.68
N SER A 23 -6.87 -11.11 7.94
CA SER A 23 -5.93 -10.45 8.86
C SER A 23 -4.50 -10.35 8.30
N ILE A 24 -3.79 -11.46 8.17
CA ILE A 24 -2.40 -11.45 7.66
C ILE A 24 -2.40 -11.39 6.13
N SER A 25 -3.36 -12.06 5.48
CA SER A 25 -3.43 -12.15 4.02
C SER A 25 -3.51 -10.77 3.36
N GLY A 26 -4.28 -9.85 3.94
CA GLY A 26 -4.47 -8.50 3.40
C GLY A 26 -3.18 -7.68 3.33
N LEU A 27 -2.17 -7.97 4.16
CA LEU A 27 -0.89 -7.27 4.08
C LEU A 27 0.05 -7.79 3.00
N ILE A 28 0.02 -9.10 2.76
CA ILE A 28 1.09 -9.79 2.03
C ILE A 28 0.63 -10.33 0.67
N ILE A 29 -0.66 -10.57 0.46
CA ILE A 29 -1.16 -11.16 -0.79
C ILE A 29 -0.78 -10.34 -2.03
N PRO A 30 -0.90 -8.99 -2.05
CA PRO A 30 -0.53 -8.25 -3.24
C PRO A 30 0.93 -8.48 -3.65
N ARG A 31 1.85 -8.44 -2.68
CA ARG A 31 3.27 -8.78 -2.90
C ARG A 31 3.44 -10.19 -3.41
N ILE A 32 2.86 -11.20 -2.75
CA ILE A 32 2.96 -12.63 -3.17
C ILE A 32 2.45 -12.79 -4.61
N ALA A 33 1.28 -12.22 -4.91
CA ALA A 33 0.64 -12.36 -6.20
C ALA A 33 1.52 -11.78 -7.32
N VAL A 34 2.13 -10.61 -7.09
CA VAL A 34 3.07 -9.99 -8.02
C VAL A 34 4.39 -10.77 -8.12
N GLU A 35 4.95 -11.20 -6.99
CA GLU A 35 6.24 -11.88 -6.93
C GLU A 35 6.26 -13.15 -7.77
N PHE A 36 5.17 -13.93 -7.73
CA PHE A 36 5.07 -15.20 -8.46
C PHE A 36 4.39 -15.08 -9.81
N ALA A 37 3.38 -14.22 -9.95
CA ALA A 37 2.49 -14.21 -11.11
C ALA A 37 2.35 -12.83 -11.75
N GLY A 38 3.26 -11.89 -11.48
CA GLY A 38 3.36 -10.62 -12.18
C GLY A 38 2.01 -9.91 -12.32
N ARG A 39 1.73 -9.36 -13.51
CA ARG A 39 0.47 -8.63 -13.80
C ARG A 39 -0.76 -9.55 -13.68
N ASP A 40 -0.54 -10.86 -13.82
CA ASP A 40 -1.55 -11.91 -13.66
C ASP A 40 -1.76 -12.37 -12.21
N GLY A 41 -1.25 -11.61 -11.23
CA GLY A 41 -1.49 -11.85 -9.81
C GLY A 41 -2.97 -11.96 -9.44
N PHE A 42 -3.88 -11.26 -10.14
CA PHE A 42 -5.32 -11.43 -9.95
C PHE A 42 -5.79 -12.87 -10.25
N SER A 43 -5.24 -13.50 -11.29
CA SER A 43 -5.55 -14.89 -11.64
C SER A 43 -5.00 -15.86 -10.60
N ALA A 44 -3.80 -15.56 -10.05
CA ALA A 44 -3.24 -16.30 -8.93
C ALA A 44 -4.14 -16.21 -7.69
N ILE A 45 -4.67 -15.04 -7.34
CA ILE A 45 -5.58 -14.87 -6.18
C ILE A 45 -6.87 -15.67 -6.36
N ILE A 46 -7.47 -15.62 -7.56
CA ILE A 46 -8.67 -16.40 -7.89
C ILE A 46 -8.37 -17.90 -7.77
N LEU A 47 -7.26 -18.36 -8.36
CA LEU A 47 -6.86 -19.76 -8.30
C LEU A 47 -6.58 -20.22 -6.86
N GLY A 48 -5.88 -19.41 -6.06
CA GLY A 48 -5.62 -19.69 -4.65
C GLY A 48 -6.90 -19.80 -3.82
N THR A 49 -7.89 -18.94 -4.11
CA THR A 49 -9.21 -19.01 -3.50
C THR A 49 -9.96 -20.29 -3.89
N ILE A 50 -9.86 -20.72 -5.15
CA ILE A 50 -10.44 -21.99 -5.62
C ILE A 50 -9.77 -23.19 -4.93
N ILE A 51 -8.45 -23.20 -4.81
CA ILE A 51 -7.72 -24.26 -4.09
C ILE A 51 -8.14 -24.29 -2.61
N ALA A 52 -8.33 -23.12 -1.98
CA ALA A 52 -8.83 -23.01 -0.62
C ALA A 52 -10.26 -23.55 -0.46
N LEU A 53 -11.13 -23.39 -1.46
CA LEU A 53 -12.47 -24.00 -1.46
C LEU A 53 -12.40 -25.53 -1.49
N ILE A 54 -11.53 -26.10 -2.31
CA ILE A 54 -11.30 -27.55 -2.37
C ILE A 54 -10.77 -28.05 -1.02
N TYR A 55 -9.79 -27.33 -0.46
CA TYR A 55 -9.24 -27.64 0.85
C TYR A 55 -10.30 -27.59 1.97
N ALA A 56 -11.13 -26.54 2.01
CA ALA A 56 -12.26 -26.45 2.94
C ALA A 56 -13.24 -27.61 2.79
N ALA A 57 -13.57 -28.00 1.55
CA ALA A 57 -14.44 -29.13 1.28
C ALA A 57 -13.85 -30.43 1.85
N ILE A 58 -12.55 -30.68 1.68
CA ILE A 58 -11.85 -31.84 2.24
C ILE A 58 -11.94 -31.84 3.78
N ILE A 59 -11.64 -30.71 4.42
CA ILE A 59 -11.69 -30.58 5.89
C ILE A 59 -13.10 -30.81 6.44
N ILE A 60 -14.14 -30.31 5.76
CA ILE A 60 -15.53 -30.51 6.18
C ILE A 60 -15.99 -31.95 5.94
N LEU A 61 -15.57 -32.58 4.84
CA LEU A 61 -15.84 -34.01 4.59
C LEU A 61 -15.18 -34.90 5.65
N ILE A 62 -13.98 -34.56 6.11
CA ILE A 62 -13.32 -35.22 7.24
C ILE A 62 -14.17 -35.03 8.49
N THR A 63 -14.53 -33.79 8.82
CA THR A 63 -15.34 -33.46 10.00
C THR A 63 -16.67 -34.23 10.04
N LYS A 64 -17.33 -34.38 8.89
CA LYS A 64 -18.56 -35.18 8.73
C LYS A 64 -18.39 -36.62 9.21
N LYS A 65 -17.21 -37.22 8.97
CA LYS A 65 -16.93 -38.62 9.33
C LYS A 65 -16.58 -38.80 10.80
N LEU A 66 -16.18 -37.73 11.50
CA LEU A 66 -15.74 -37.80 12.89
C LEU A 66 -16.93 -37.99 13.84
N ASN A 67 -18.12 -37.43 13.56
CA ASN A 67 -19.31 -37.43 14.43
C ASN A 67 -19.12 -36.84 15.85
N GLU A 68 -17.89 -36.58 16.28
CA GLU A 68 -17.47 -35.97 17.54
C GLU A 68 -16.29 -35.00 17.31
N ASN A 69 -15.75 -34.37 18.36
CA ASN A 69 -14.60 -33.46 18.23
C ASN A 69 -13.36 -34.23 17.72
N PHE A 70 -12.55 -33.64 16.84
CA PHE A 70 -11.38 -34.29 16.26
C PHE A 70 -10.41 -34.90 17.29
N MET A 71 -10.14 -34.18 18.39
CA MET A 71 -9.26 -34.69 19.44
C MET A 71 -9.90 -35.86 20.19
N ASP A 72 -11.21 -35.81 20.46
CA ASP A 72 -11.94 -36.88 21.14
C ASP A 72 -12.05 -38.12 20.24
N TYR A 73 -12.36 -37.93 18.96
CA TYR A 73 -12.34 -38.98 17.94
C TYR A 73 -10.97 -39.64 17.85
N SER A 74 -9.89 -38.85 17.87
CA SER A 74 -8.52 -39.37 17.86
C SER A 74 -8.25 -40.24 19.08
N VAL A 75 -8.64 -39.81 20.28
CA VAL A 75 -8.45 -40.60 21.52
C VAL A 75 -9.20 -41.91 21.43
N HIS A 76 -10.45 -41.87 21.00
CA HIS A 76 -11.33 -43.04 20.91
C HIS A 76 -10.82 -44.06 19.88
N ASN A 77 -10.40 -43.59 18.70
CA ASN A 77 -10.11 -44.47 17.56
C ASN A 77 -8.63 -44.85 17.41
N ALA A 78 -7.70 -43.95 17.79
CA ALA A 78 -6.25 -44.18 17.62
C ALA A 78 -5.51 -44.34 18.97
N GLY A 79 -6.20 -44.08 20.08
CA GLY A 79 -5.63 -44.18 21.42
C GLY A 79 -4.75 -42.99 21.80
N ARG A 80 -4.59 -42.81 23.11
CA ARG A 80 -3.99 -41.60 23.72
C ARG A 80 -2.59 -41.24 23.22
N PHE A 81 -1.74 -42.24 22.93
CA PHE A 81 -0.38 -41.96 22.47
C PHE A 81 -0.34 -41.39 21.06
N ILE A 82 -1.17 -41.90 20.15
CA ILE A 82 -1.24 -41.37 18.79
C ILE A 82 -1.86 -39.96 18.82
N THR A 83 -2.89 -39.76 19.64
CA THR A 83 -3.46 -38.42 19.87
C THR A 83 -2.46 -37.45 20.45
N PHE A 84 -1.59 -37.89 21.37
CA PHE A 84 -0.51 -37.06 21.91
C PHE A 84 0.43 -36.58 20.80
N ILE A 85 0.88 -37.48 19.92
CA ILE A 85 1.77 -37.11 18.79
C ILE A 85 1.09 -36.12 17.86
N ILE A 86 -0.12 -36.44 17.42
CA ILE A 86 -0.87 -35.63 16.45
C ILE A 86 -1.21 -34.26 17.01
N GLY A 87 -1.70 -34.23 18.25
CA GLY A 87 -1.99 -32.97 18.93
C GLY A 87 -0.73 -32.14 19.16
N THR A 88 0.43 -32.76 19.42
CA THR A 88 1.72 -32.05 19.52
C THR A 88 2.12 -31.43 18.17
N LEU A 89 1.94 -32.14 17.05
CA LEU A 89 2.21 -31.58 15.72
C LEU A 89 1.30 -30.37 15.41
N TYR A 90 0.02 -30.44 15.78
CA TYR A 90 -0.88 -29.28 15.67
C TYR A 90 -0.44 -28.12 16.57
N ILE A 91 -0.03 -28.40 17.81
CA ILE A 91 0.51 -27.38 18.71
C ILE A 91 1.74 -26.70 18.11
N ILE A 92 2.70 -27.45 17.56
CA ILE A 92 3.91 -26.90 16.93
C ILE A 92 3.53 -25.96 15.77
N LYS A 93 2.60 -26.39 14.91
CA LYS A 93 2.15 -25.57 13.79
C LYS A 93 1.45 -24.29 14.25
N LEU A 94 0.48 -24.41 15.15
CA LEU A 94 -0.26 -23.25 15.67
C LEU A 94 0.66 -22.30 16.45
N PHE A 95 1.65 -22.84 17.15
CA PHE A 95 2.69 -22.06 17.82
C PHE A 95 3.53 -21.29 16.80
N ALA A 96 4.00 -21.92 15.72
CA ALA A 96 4.73 -21.24 14.65
C ALA A 96 3.89 -20.13 14.00
N CYS A 97 2.61 -20.38 13.72
CA CYS A 97 1.69 -19.35 13.21
C CYS A 97 1.50 -18.19 14.20
N CYS A 98 1.41 -18.50 15.50
CA CYS A 98 1.26 -17.48 16.54
C CYS A 98 2.51 -16.62 16.70
N VAL A 99 3.70 -17.25 16.69
CA VAL A 99 5.00 -16.57 16.72
C VAL A 99 5.17 -15.66 15.50
N PHE A 100 4.86 -16.18 14.31
CA PHE A 100 4.91 -15.41 13.07
C PHE A 100 3.96 -14.21 13.14
N ALA A 101 2.68 -14.42 13.50
CA ALA A 101 1.69 -13.35 13.60
C ALA A 101 2.07 -12.26 14.62
N ALA A 102 2.51 -12.66 15.81
CA ALA A 102 2.90 -11.74 16.88
C ALA A 102 4.12 -10.92 16.47
N ARG A 103 5.12 -11.56 15.85
CA ARG A 103 6.32 -10.88 15.35
C ARG A 103 6.00 -9.92 14.21
N LEU A 104 5.25 -10.38 13.20
CA LEU A 104 4.79 -9.57 12.07
C LEU A 104 4.11 -8.28 12.56
N PHE A 105 3.26 -8.42 13.58
CA PHE A 105 2.60 -7.29 14.21
C PHE A 105 3.55 -6.35 14.93
N GLY A 106 4.45 -6.89 15.75
CA GLY A 106 5.43 -6.08 16.48
C GLY A 106 6.28 -5.23 15.54
N GLU A 107 6.74 -5.83 14.45
CA GLU A 107 7.54 -5.18 13.41
C GLU A 107 6.72 -4.11 12.67
N VAL A 108 5.51 -4.45 12.19
CA VAL A 108 4.65 -3.47 11.49
C VAL A 108 4.30 -2.29 12.39
N ILE A 109 3.92 -2.52 13.65
CA ILE A 109 3.55 -1.40 14.54
C ILE A 109 4.77 -0.58 14.93
N ASN A 110 5.92 -1.20 15.17
CA ASN A 110 7.17 -0.47 15.42
C ASN A 110 7.53 0.38 14.19
N GLU A 111 7.64 -0.20 13.01
CA GLU A 111 8.03 0.53 11.79
C GLU A 111 7.05 1.65 11.42
N THR A 112 5.75 1.54 11.75
CA THR A 112 4.73 2.45 11.20
C THR A 112 4.11 3.42 12.21
N LEU A 113 3.89 3.00 13.45
CA LEU A 113 3.17 3.79 14.46
C LEU A 113 4.07 4.21 15.63
N LEU A 114 4.89 3.29 16.11
CA LEU A 114 5.63 3.38 17.37
C LEU A 114 7.13 3.06 17.15
N VAL A 115 7.77 3.82 16.25
CA VAL A 115 9.17 3.63 15.81
C VAL A 115 10.15 3.54 16.96
N ASP A 116 9.91 4.32 18.01
CA ASP A 116 10.81 4.42 19.16
C ASP A 116 10.42 3.53 20.33
N THR A 117 9.37 2.72 20.17
CA THR A 117 8.96 1.73 21.17
C THR A 117 9.57 0.38 20.81
N ASP A 118 10.32 -0.23 21.74
CA ASP A 118 10.85 -1.59 21.54
C ASP A 118 9.70 -2.53 21.10
N PRO A 119 9.81 -3.21 19.92
CA PRO A 119 8.77 -4.10 19.42
C PRO A 119 8.39 -5.21 20.41
N ARG A 120 9.29 -5.58 21.33
CA ARG A 120 9.01 -6.54 22.41
C ARG A 120 7.88 -6.06 23.32
N ILE A 121 7.80 -4.77 23.61
CA ILE A 121 6.73 -4.18 24.44
C ILE A 121 5.38 -4.31 23.73
N ILE A 122 5.37 -4.02 22.43
CA ILE A 122 4.18 -4.14 21.59
C ILE A 122 3.70 -5.60 21.56
N ILE A 123 4.63 -6.54 21.36
CA ILE A 123 4.33 -7.99 21.31
C ILE A 123 3.79 -8.47 22.66
N ILE A 124 4.43 -8.14 23.79
CA ILE A 124 3.97 -8.65 25.09
C ILE A 124 2.59 -8.09 25.46
N LEU A 125 2.31 -6.81 25.19
CA LEU A 125 1.00 -6.21 25.43
C LEU A 125 -0.08 -6.89 24.59
N LEU A 126 0.19 -7.12 23.31
CA LEU A 126 -0.70 -7.88 22.43
C LEU A 126 -0.97 -9.28 22.97
N LEU A 127 0.08 -10.02 23.35
CA LEU A 127 -0.04 -11.37 23.87
C LEU A 127 -0.84 -11.42 25.18
N LEU A 128 -0.65 -10.46 26.09
CA LEU A 128 -1.40 -10.37 27.35
C LEU A 128 -2.90 -10.14 27.10
N ILE A 129 -3.25 -9.23 26.20
CA ILE A 129 -4.66 -8.94 25.86
C ILE A 129 -5.27 -10.14 25.13
N SER A 130 -4.55 -10.75 24.18
CA SER A 130 -4.98 -11.96 23.47
C SER A 130 -5.15 -13.16 24.40
N ALA A 131 -4.29 -13.32 25.40
CA ALA A 131 -4.39 -14.34 26.44
C ALA A 131 -5.61 -14.14 27.34
N TYR A 132 -5.88 -12.90 27.74
CA TYR A 132 -7.09 -12.58 28.50
C TYR A 132 -8.34 -12.97 27.71
N ALA A 133 -8.42 -12.59 26.43
CA ALA A 133 -9.54 -12.97 25.58
C ALA A 133 -9.65 -14.49 25.38
N ALA A 134 -8.53 -15.19 25.19
CA ALA A 134 -8.50 -16.65 25.04
C ALA A 134 -8.99 -17.37 26.31
N SER A 135 -8.71 -16.81 27.49
CA SER A 135 -9.12 -17.37 28.79
C SER A 135 -10.64 -17.39 29.01
N LYS A 136 -11.39 -16.59 28.26
CA LYS A 136 -12.85 -16.46 28.35
C LYS A 136 -13.63 -17.45 27.48
N GLY A 137 -12.94 -18.29 26.72
CA GLY A 137 -13.55 -19.34 25.91
C GLY A 137 -13.98 -18.91 24.51
N PHE A 138 -14.42 -19.89 23.73
CA PHE A 138 -14.67 -19.72 22.30
C PHE A 138 -15.86 -18.82 21.97
N GLU A 139 -16.92 -18.88 22.79
CA GLU A 139 -18.11 -18.06 22.62
C GLU A 139 -17.80 -16.56 22.78
N VAL A 140 -16.96 -16.20 23.75
CA VAL A 140 -16.54 -14.82 23.96
C VAL A 140 -15.72 -14.31 22.78
N ARG A 141 -14.82 -15.14 22.22
CA ARG A 141 -14.11 -14.82 20.97
C ARG A 141 -15.08 -14.52 19.84
N ALA A 142 -16.11 -15.33 19.67
CA ALA A 142 -17.12 -15.14 18.63
C ALA A 142 -17.91 -13.83 18.78
N ARG A 143 -18.30 -13.47 20.00
CA ARG A 143 -18.99 -12.21 20.29
C ARG A 143 -18.08 -10.99 20.05
N ILE A 144 -16.81 -11.07 20.44
CA ILE A 144 -15.81 -10.02 20.18
C ILE A 144 -15.66 -9.81 18.67
N VAL A 145 -15.45 -10.89 17.90
CA VAL A 145 -15.33 -10.79 16.43
C VAL A 145 -16.63 -10.29 15.80
N GLU A 146 -17.80 -10.67 16.31
CA GLU A 146 -19.09 -10.17 15.79
C GLU A 146 -19.22 -8.64 15.89
N VAL A 147 -18.72 -8.03 16.98
CA VAL A 147 -18.68 -6.57 17.14
C VAL A 147 -17.60 -5.95 16.26
N LEU A 148 -16.37 -6.49 16.33
CA LEU A 148 -15.21 -5.96 15.58
C LEU A 148 -15.38 -6.08 14.07
N TYR A 149 -16.17 -7.05 13.60
CA TYR A 149 -16.41 -7.28 12.18
C TYR A 149 -16.83 -6.02 11.44
N PHE A 150 -17.84 -5.30 11.95
CA PHE A 150 -18.31 -4.08 11.30
C PHE A 150 -17.35 -2.91 11.49
N ILE A 151 -16.71 -2.84 12.67
CA ILE A 151 -15.75 -1.79 13.01
C ILE A 151 -14.52 -1.84 12.10
N VAL A 152 -14.10 -3.02 11.66
CA VAL A 152 -12.90 -3.18 10.82
C VAL A 152 -13.24 -3.31 9.35
N ILE A 153 -14.16 -4.22 8.97
CA ILE A 153 -14.41 -4.53 7.56
C ILE A 153 -15.10 -3.36 6.83
N VAL A 154 -16.02 -2.64 7.47
CA VAL A 154 -16.75 -1.55 6.79
C VAL A 154 -15.85 -0.35 6.49
N PRO A 155 -15.10 0.23 7.45
CA PRO A 155 -14.18 1.32 7.13
C PRO A 155 -13.11 0.91 6.15
N LEU A 156 -12.62 -0.33 6.24
CA LEU A 156 -11.63 -0.83 5.30
C LEU A 156 -12.20 -0.97 3.88
N LEU A 157 -13.40 -1.51 3.70
CA LEU A 157 -14.03 -1.57 2.38
C LEU A 157 -14.26 -0.18 1.79
N ILE A 158 -14.72 0.78 2.60
CA ILE A 158 -14.87 2.18 2.17
C ILE A 158 -13.51 2.73 1.74
N PHE A 159 -12.47 2.48 2.53
CA PHE A 159 -11.11 2.92 2.23
C PHE A 159 -10.60 2.33 0.90
N LEU A 160 -10.79 1.03 0.68
CA LEU A 160 -10.41 0.37 -0.57
C LEU A 160 -11.19 0.93 -1.77
N ILE A 161 -12.50 1.14 -1.64
CA ILE A 161 -13.32 1.74 -2.70
C ILE A 161 -12.84 3.15 -3.04
N LEU A 162 -12.47 3.96 -2.04
CA LEU A 162 -11.91 5.29 -2.27
C LEU A 162 -10.54 5.23 -2.94
N GLY A 163 -9.71 4.25 -2.58
CA GLY A 163 -8.39 4.01 -3.18
C GLY A 163 -8.43 3.68 -4.67
N LEU A 164 -9.53 3.11 -5.19
CA LEU A 164 -9.70 2.85 -6.63
C LEU A 164 -9.64 4.13 -7.49
N ARG A 165 -9.92 5.31 -6.91
CA ARG A 165 -9.80 6.59 -7.62
C ARG A 165 -8.34 7.00 -7.87
N ASP A 166 -7.43 6.51 -7.03
CA ASP A 166 -6.00 6.81 -7.11
C ASP A 166 -5.21 5.75 -7.87
N ALA A 167 -5.77 4.55 -8.03
CA ALA A 167 -5.20 3.49 -8.85
C ALA A 167 -5.16 3.84 -10.34
N ASP A 168 -3.99 3.69 -10.97
CA ASP A 168 -3.84 3.73 -12.43
C ASP A 168 -3.97 2.30 -13.00
N ILE A 169 -5.08 2.06 -13.70
CA ILE A 169 -5.39 0.76 -14.33
C ILE A 169 -4.30 0.33 -15.33
N SER A 170 -3.56 1.27 -15.90
CA SER A 170 -2.47 0.97 -16.85
C SER A 170 -1.37 0.11 -16.24
N ASN A 171 -1.24 0.10 -14.91
CA ASN A 171 -0.30 -0.76 -14.17
C ASN A 171 -0.71 -2.23 -14.14
N LEU A 172 -2.01 -2.50 -14.21
CA LEU A 172 -2.57 -3.86 -14.21
C LEU A 172 -2.63 -4.46 -15.62
N MET A 173 -2.48 -3.61 -16.63
CA MET A 173 -2.61 -3.97 -18.03
C MET A 173 -1.22 -4.09 -18.69
N PRO A 174 -1.06 -4.95 -19.71
CA PRO A 174 -2.05 -5.91 -20.17
C PRO A 174 -2.16 -7.12 -19.22
N ILE A 175 -3.34 -7.72 -19.18
CA ILE A 175 -3.57 -9.00 -18.50
C ILE A 175 -3.20 -10.18 -19.42
N PHE A 176 -2.95 -11.33 -18.81
CA PHE A 176 -2.55 -12.59 -19.41
C PHE A 176 -1.24 -12.47 -20.21
N THR A 177 -0.20 -11.96 -19.56
CA THR A 177 1.17 -11.85 -20.09
C THR A 177 2.10 -12.90 -19.52
N GLU A 178 1.81 -13.39 -18.31
CA GLU A 178 2.67 -14.32 -17.60
C GLU A 178 2.44 -15.78 -18.02
N ARG A 179 3.44 -16.62 -17.75
CA ARG A 179 3.34 -18.05 -18.07
C ARG A 179 2.30 -18.72 -17.17
N PRO A 180 1.46 -19.64 -17.69
CA PRO A 180 0.46 -20.34 -16.89
C PRO A 180 1.03 -21.06 -15.65
N LEU A 181 2.27 -21.57 -15.74
CA LEU A 181 2.93 -22.23 -14.61
C LEU A 181 3.20 -21.26 -13.44
N ASP A 182 3.53 -20.01 -13.74
CA ASP A 182 3.85 -19.00 -12.74
C ASP A 182 2.57 -18.50 -12.05
N ILE A 183 1.45 -18.41 -12.80
CA ILE A 183 0.10 -18.22 -12.24
C ILE A 183 -0.26 -19.37 -11.27
N VAL A 184 0.03 -20.62 -11.63
CA VAL A 184 -0.25 -21.78 -10.75
C VAL A 184 0.60 -21.74 -9.48
N LYS A 185 1.90 -21.43 -9.58
CA LYS A 185 2.76 -21.24 -8.40
C LYS A 185 2.26 -20.12 -7.51
N GLY A 186 1.89 -18.98 -8.10
CA GLY A 186 1.32 -17.84 -7.37
C GLY A 186 0.01 -18.20 -6.68
N GLY A 187 -0.89 -18.91 -7.37
CA GLY A 187 -2.15 -19.36 -6.78
C GLY A 187 -1.94 -20.33 -5.62
N TYR A 188 -0.96 -21.23 -5.72
CA TYR A 188 -0.57 -22.09 -4.60
C TYR A 188 0.02 -21.28 -3.43
N ALA A 189 0.87 -20.29 -3.70
CA ALA A 189 1.43 -19.40 -2.66
C ALA A 189 0.35 -18.59 -1.93
N VAL A 190 -0.63 -18.03 -2.67
CA VAL A 190 -1.79 -17.36 -2.08
C VAL A 190 -2.61 -18.33 -1.22
N PHE A 191 -2.83 -19.56 -1.71
CA PHE A 191 -3.55 -20.60 -0.95
C PHE A 191 -2.88 -20.92 0.41
N LEU A 192 -1.56 -20.86 0.53
CA LEU A 192 -0.87 -21.11 1.82
C LEU A 192 -1.35 -20.16 2.92
N THR A 193 -1.75 -18.92 2.57
CA THR A 193 -2.27 -17.94 3.54
C THR A 193 -3.65 -18.33 4.09
N PHE A 194 -4.39 -19.18 3.38
CA PHE A 194 -5.69 -19.70 3.79
C PHE A 194 -5.60 -20.99 4.63
N SER A 195 -4.40 -21.37 5.11
CA SER A 195 -4.18 -22.57 5.94
C SER A 195 -5.03 -22.62 7.21
N LEU A 196 -5.52 -21.47 7.68
CA LEU A 196 -6.36 -21.32 8.87
C LEU A 196 -7.70 -22.05 8.77
N LEU A 197 -8.15 -22.41 7.57
CA LEU A 197 -9.35 -23.22 7.36
C LEU A 197 -9.25 -24.59 8.05
N GLU A 198 -8.05 -25.07 8.40
CA GLU A 198 -7.89 -26.29 9.19
C GLU A 198 -8.56 -26.21 10.57
N LEU A 199 -8.68 -25.00 11.14
CA LEU A 199 -9.24 -24.79 12.47
C LEU A 199 -10.70 -25.25 12.55
N ILE A 200 -11.37 -25.40 11.40
CA ILE A 200 -12.71 -26.00 11.29
C ILE A 200 -12.78 -27.37 11.95
N LEU A 201 -11.70 -28.17 11.91
CA LEU A 201 -11.61 -29.47 12.58
C LEU A 201 -11.89 -29.37 14.09
N PHE A 202 -11.47 -28.27 14.71
CA PHE A 202 -11.63 -28.02 16.13
C PHE A 202 -12.89 -27.20 16.43
N THR A 203 -13.31 -26.31 15.52
CA THR A 203 -14.45 -25.41 15.76
C THR A 203 -15.81 -26.01 15.45
N ALA A 204 -15.90 -26.96 14.51
CA ALA A 204 -17.17 -27.49 14.03
C ALA A 204 -18.12 -28.03 15.13
N PRO A 205 -17.63 -28.64 16.23
CA PRO A 205 -18.49 -29.06 17.34
C PRO A 205 -19.22 -27.90 18.03
N PHE A 206 -18.61 -26.72 18.11
CA PHE A 206 -19.16 -25.54 18.77
C PHE A 206 -20.20 -24.79 17.92
N ILE A 207 -20.37 -25.15 16.64
CA ILE A 207 -21.32 -24.49 15.75
C ILE A 207 -22.73 -25.06 15.94
N GLU A 208 -23.67 -24.19 16.33
CA GLU A 208 -25.10 -24.49 16.32
C GLU A 208 -25.71 -24.22 14.95
N VAL A 209 -26.45 -25.23 14.49
CA VAL A 209 -27.23 -25.17 13.26
C VAL A 209 -28.68 -25.42 13.62
N ASN A 210 -29.55 -24.47 13.27
CA ASN A 210 -30.99 -24.63 13.44
C ASN A 210 -31.45 -25.87 12.66
N LYS A 211 -32.33 -26.70 13.27
CA LYS A 211 -32.93 -27.88 12.62
C LYS A 211 -33.68 -27.46 11.36
N THR A 212 -32.99 -27.51 10.23
CA THR A 212 -33.51 -27.32 8.87
C THR A 212 -33.30 -28.62 8.11
N ASN A 213 -33.96 -28.83 6.96
CA ASN A 213 -33.79 -30.03 6.11
C ASN A 213 -32.38 -30.19 5.50
N VAL A 214 -31.40 -29.39 5.94
CA VAL A 214 -30.03 -29.33 5.42
C VAL A 214 -29.06 -29.91 6.45
N SER A 215 -28.11 -30.75 6.03
CA SER A 215 -27.11 -31.30 6.94
C SER A 215 -26.19 -30.21 7.52
N LYS A 216 -25.74 -30.39 8.77
CA LYS A 216 -24.87 -29.44 9.49
C LYS A 216 -23.65 -29.04 8.66
N GLU A 217 -23.05 -30.01 7.98
CA GLU A 217 -21.83 -29.83 7.17
C GLU A 217 -22.10 -29.03 5.91
N ARG A 218 -23.26 -29.22 5.28
CA ARG A 218 -23.65 -28.44 4.09
C ARG A 218 -23.92 -26.99 4.47
N SER A 219 -24.50 -26.74 5.65
CA SER A 219 -24.63 -25.40 6.20
C SER A 219 -23.26 -24.78 6.49
N ILE A 220 -22.37 -25.48 7.20
CA ILE A 220 -21.00 -24.98 7.47
C ILE A 220 -20.27 -24.66 6.15
N PHE A 221 -20.28 -25.58 5.17
CA PHE A 221 -19.63 -25.38 3.88
C PHE A 221 -20.16 -24.15 3.15
N SER A 222 -21.48 -23.94 3.11
CA SER A 222 -22.07 -22.74 2.49
C SER A 222 -21.56 -21.44 3.12
N TYR A 223 -21.39 -21.39 4.44
CA TYR A 223 -20.87 -20.21 5.14
C TYR A 223 -19.35 -20.03 4.95
N VAL A 224 -18.59 -21.13 4.81
CA VAL A 224 -17.15 -21.06 4.44
C VAL A 224 -16.96 -20.56 3.01
N VAL A 225 -17.79 -21.02 2.06
CA VAL A 225 -17.80 -20.52 0.68
C VAL A 225 -18.06 -19.01 0.67
N GLN A 226 -19.07 -18.54 1.40
CA GLN A 226 -19.32 -17.09 1.55
C GLN A 226 -18.12 -16.35 2.13
N ALA A 227 -17.47 -16.90 3.17
CA ALA A 227 -16.31 -16.27 3.79
C ALA A 227 -15.12 -16.17 2.83
N LEU A 228 -14.84 -17.23 2.07
CA LEU A 228 -13.76 -17.26 1.07
C LEU A 228 -14.05 -16.33 -0.11
N ILE A 229 -15.30 -16.22 -0.55
CA ILE A 229 -15.67 -15.26 -1.60
C ILE A 229 -15.46 -13.82 -1.09
N ILE A 230 -15.90 -13.50 0.13
CA ILE A 230 -15.70 -12.17 0.71
C ILE A 230 -14.20 -11.87 0.85
N GLY A 231 -13.42 -12.79 1.43
CA GLY A 231 -11.98 -12.65 1.59
C GLY A 231 -11.26 -12.49 0.25
N GLY A 232 -11.53 -13.37 -0.71
CA GLY A 232 -10.93 -13.32 -2.04
C GLY A 232 -11.28 -12.05 -2.83
N ILE A 233 -12.50 -11.52 -2.69
CA ILE A 233 -12.86 -10.22 -3.28
C ILE A 233 -12.07 -9.09 -2.60
N MET A 234 -11.93 -9.10 -1.28
CA MET A 234 -11.14 -8.10 -0.56
C MET A 234 -9.65 -8.16 -0.95
N ASP A 235 -9.09 -9.36 -1.05
CA ASP A 235 -7.71 -9.59 -1.49
C ASP A 235 -7.50 -9.15 -2.95
N LEU A 236 -8.47 -9.39 -3.82
CA LEU A 236 -8.45 -8.93 -5.21
C LEU A 236 -8.52 -7.40 -5.30
N LEU A 237 -9.39 -6.75 -4.52
CA LEU A 237 -9.47 -5.29 -4.44
C LEU A 237 -8.15 -4.70 -3.94
N LEU A 238 -7.57 -5.29 -2.91
CA LEU A 238 -6.25 -4.92 -2.41
C LEU A 238 -5.18 -5.05 -3.47
N PHE A 239 -5.15 -6.16 -4.22
CA PHE A 239 -4.21 -6.35 -5.32
C PHE A 239 -4.36 -5.26 -6.39
N VAL A 240 -5.59 -5.02 -6.85
CA VAL A 240 -5.90 -3.99 -7.86
C VAL A 240 -5.43 -2.61 -7.41
N ILE A 241 -5.70 -2.23 -6.16
CA ILE A 241 -5.31 -0.92 -5.63
C ILE A 241 -3.79 -0.86 -5.41
N THR A 242 -3.19 -1.93 -4.88
CA THR A 242 -1.76 -1.97 -4.56
C THR A 242 -0.94 -1.85 -5.84
N VAL A 243 -1.21 -2.69 -6.84
CA VAL A 243 -0.55 -2.62 -8.15
C VAL A 243 -0.94 -1.37 -8.91
N GLY A 244 -2.19 -0.94 -8.81
CA GLY A 244 -2.67 0.29 -9.43
C GLY A 244 -1.94 1.55 -8.95
N ILE A 245 -1.54 1.60 -7.68
CA ILE A 245 -0.85 2.75 -7.08
C ILE A 245 0.68 2.60 -7.14
N LEU A 246 1.23 1.43 -6.76
CA LEU A 246 2.68 1.20 -6.65
C LEU A 246 3.32 0.63 -7.92
N GLY A 247 2.52 0.18 -8.89
CA GLY A 247 3.00 -0.63 -10.00
C GLY A 247 3.55 -1.99 -9.57
N MET A 248 4.16 -2.68 -10.53
CA MET A 248 4.65 -4.05 -10.36
C MET A 248 5.87 -4.12 -9.44
N GLU A 249 6.94 -3.38 -9.77
CA GLU A 249 8.18 -3.42 -8.99
C GLU A 249 7.97 -2.88 -7.58
N GLY A 250 7.30 -1.73 -7.44
CA GLY A 250 6.99 -1.13 -6.15
C GLY A 250 6.10 -2.01 -5.24
N THR A 251 5.31 -2.93 -5.82
CA THR A 251 4.54 -3.93 -5.04
C THR A 251 5.41 -5.10 -4.61
N LYS A 252 6.38 -5.52 -5.42
CA LYS A 252 7.28 -6.66 -5.15
C LYS A 252 8.34 -6.35 -4.10
N GLU A 253 8.95 -5.17 -4.21
CA GLU A 253 10.10 -4.75 -3.38
C GLU A 253 9.72 -4.48 -1.92
N LYS A 254 8.44 -4.21 -1.64
CA LYS A 254 7.98 -3.85 -0.30
C LYS A 254 7.33 -5.03 0.39
N ILE A 255 7.92 -5.47 1.51
CA ILE A 255 7.34 -6.51 2.38
C ILE A 255 5.90 -6.12 2.79
N TRP A 256 5.66 -4.84 3.10
CA TRP A 256 4.36 -4.28 3.49
C TRP A 256 3.72 -3.44 2.38
N SER A 257 3.56 -4.00 1.18
CA SER A 257 3.01 -3.29 0.02
C SER A 257 1.64 -2.64 0.29
N THR A 258 0.76 -3.35 1.00
CA THR A 258 -0.57 -2.84 1.39
C THR A 258 -0.48 -1.66 2.36
N PHE A 259 0.50 -1.65 3.26
CA PHE A 259 0.69 -0.51 4.16
C PHE A 259 1.12 0.74 3.39
N SER A 260 2.04 0.56 2.43
CA SER A 260 2.51 1.67 1.60
C SER A 260 1.37 2.35 0.82
N ILE A 261 0.37 1.59 0.35
CA ILE A 261 -0.79 2.23 -0.31
C ILE A 261 -1.73 2.91 0.66
N ILE A 262 -1.84 2.41 1.90
CA ILE A 262 -2.65 3.07 2.92
C ILE A 262 -2.12 4.49 3.19
N GLN A 263 -0.80 4.70 3.13
CA GLN A 263 -0.18 6.03 3.28
C GLN A 263 -0.32 6.92 2.02
N LEU A 264 -0.49 6.32 0.84
CA LEU A 264 -0.53 7.04 -0.44
C LEU A 264 -1.94 7.52 -0.81
N ILE A 265 -2.98 6.78 -0.42
CA ILE A 265 -4.38 7.11 -0.75
C ILE A 265 -4.75 8.48 -0.15
N LYS A 266 -5.44 9.32 -0.94
CA LYS A 266 -5.82 10.67 -0.49
C LYS A 266 -7.32 10.73 -0.24
N LEU A 267 -7.72 10.89 1.02
CA LEU A 267 -9.13 11.05 1.38
C LEU A 267 -9.66 12.44 0.95
N PRO A 268 -10.86 12.51 0.33
CA PRO A 268 -11.44 13.76 -0.13
C PRO A 268 -11.73 14.71 1.04
N GLY A 269 -11.41 16.00 0.86
CA GLY A 269 -11.69 17.07 1.82
C GLY A 269 -10.61 17.30 2.89
N GLY A 270 -9.54 16.50 2.93
CA GLY A 270 -8.36 16.78 3.77
C GLY A 270 -8.60 16.80 5.29
N VAL A 271 -9.79 16.38 5.76
CA VAL A 271 -10.19 16.44 7.18
C VAL A 271 -9.37 15.50 8.06
N ILE A 272 -8.90 14.37 7.51
CA ILE A 272 -8.06 13.38 8.22
C ILE A 272 -6.75 13.19 7.46
N GLN A 273 -5.69 13.85 7.94
CA GLN A 273 -4.36 13.78 7.33
C GLN A 273 -3.58 12.51 7.68
N ARG A 274 -3.81 11.91 8.87
CA ARG A 274 -3.24 10.63 9.33
C ARG A 274 -4.27 9.50 9.34
N HIS A 275 -4.95 9.32 8.22
CA HIS A 275 -5.97 8.27 8.08
C HIS A 275 -5.34 6.87 8.02
N ASP A 276 -4.07 6.79 7.61
CA ASP A 276 -3.24 5.60 7.64
C ASP A 276 -3.15 4.99 9.04
N ALA A 277 -2.86 5.81 10.05
CA ALA A 277 -2.80 5.37 11.45
C ALA A 277 -4.14 4.82 11.94
N LEU A 278 -5.26 5.42 11.51
CA LEU A 278 -6.60 4.94 11.83
C LEU A 278 -6.85 3.55 11.22
N ILE A 279 -6.55 3.35 9.94
CA ILE A 279 -6.74 2.05 9.27
C ILE A 279 -5.85 0.97 9.90
N ILE A 280 -4.59 1.28 10.22
CA ILE A 280 -3.71 0.34 10.94
C ILE A 280 -4.32 -0.01 12.29
N SER A 281 -4.79 0.98 13.07
CA SER A 281 -5.37 0.74 14.39
C SER A 281 -6.61 -0.16 14.35
N LEU A 282 -7.45 -0.02 13.31
CA LEU A 282 -8.59 -0.90 13.08
C LEU A 282 -8.13 -2.31 12.73
N TRP A 283 -7.10 -2.43 11.90
CA TRP A 283 -6.52 -3.71 11.54
C TRP A 283 -5.84 -4.43 12.72
N MET A 284 -5.32 -3.70 13.73
CA MET A 284 -4.77 -4.32 14.96
C MET A 284 -5.78 -5.25 15.65
N PHE A 285 -7.08 -4.93 15.56
CA PHE A 285 -8.13 -5.78 16.12
C PHE A 285 -8.19 -7.15 15.45
N SER A 286 -7.93 -7.27 14.14
CA SER A 286 -7.94 -8.58 13.46
C SER A 286 -6.78 -9.45 13.93
N ILE A 287 -5.58 -8.89 14.06
CA ILE A 287 -4.42 -9.62 14.59
C ILE A 287 -4.63 -10.02 16.06
N PHE A 288 -5.16 -9.14 16.89
CA PHE A 288 -5.48 -9.50 18.26
C PHE A 288 -6.42 -10.73 18.32
N THR A 289 -7.44 -10.79 17.46
CA THR A 289 -8.40 -11.92 17.44
C THR A 289 -7.81 -13.21 16.87
N ILE A 290 -6.87 -13.13 15.93
CA ILE A 290 -6.21 -14.33 15.36
C ILE A 290 -5.23 -14.93 16.37
N ILE A 291 -4.42 -14.10 17.04
CA ILE A 291 -3.48 -14.53 18.08
C ILE A 291 -4.24 -15.10 19.27
N SER A 292 -5.33 -14.45 19.70
CA SER A 292 -6.20 -14.99 20.73
C SER A 292 -6.78 -16.35 20.32
N GLY A 293 -7.14 -16.52 19.05
CA GLY A 293 -7.53 -17.80 18.47
C GLY A 293 -6.45 -18.86 18.59
N PHE A 294 -5.22 -18.58 18.15
CA PHE A 294 -4.11 -19.53 18.26
C PHE A 294 -3.83 -19.96 19.70
N ILE A 295 -3.76 -19.01 20.63
CA ILE A 295 -3.58 -19.29 22.07
C ILE A 295 -4.71 -20.19 22.58
N TYR A 296 -5.96 -19.89 22.20
CA TYR A 296 -7.11 -20.72 22.56
C TYR A 296 -6.96 -22.15 22.03
N TYR A 297 -6.71 -22.36 20.74
CA TYR A 297 -6.61 -23.71 20.16
C TYR A 297 -5.41 -24.49 20.71
N ILE A 298 -4.26 -23.86 20.93
CA ILE A 298 -3.10 -24.49 21.56
C ILE A 298 -3.48 -24.95 22.97
N SER A 299 -4.13 -24.09 23.77
CA SER A 299 -4.57 -24.43 25.13
C SER A 299 -5.64 -25.54 25.15
N TYR A 300 -6.57 -25.52 24.18
CA TYR A 300 -7.64 -26.52 24.01
C TYR A 300 -7.07 -27.90 23.68
N ILE A 301 -6.19 -27.98 22.67
CA ILE A 301 -5.52 -29.22 22.26
C ILE A 301 -4.65 -29.74 23.42
N SER A 302 -3.89 -28.85 24.07
CA SER A 302 -3.04 -29.21 25.21
C SER A 302 -3.86 -29.74 26.39
N LYS A 303 -5.02 -29.15 26.70
CA LYS A 303 -5.94 -29.66 27.73
C LYS A 303 -6.34 -31.12 27.44
N LYS A 304 -6.67 -31.44 26.20
CA LYS A 304 -7.06 -32.80 25.79
C LYS A 304 -5.92 -33.80 25.88
N ILE A 305 -4.70 -33.39 25.56
CA ILE A 305 -3.51 -34.26 25.61
C ILE A 305 -3.04 -34.48 27.05
N PHE A 306 -2.88 -33.41 27.83
CA PHE A 306 -2.31 -33.44 29.19
C PHE A 306 -3.34 -33.66 30.30
N HIS A 307 -4.63 -33.72 29.97
CA HIS A 307 -5.73 -33.97 30.91
C HIS A 307 -5.77 -32.95 32.07
N VAL A 308 -5.40 -31.70 31.78
CA VAL A 308 -5.45 -30.61 32.76
C VAL A 308 -6.91 -30.25 33.04
N SER A 309 -7.24 -29.99 34.30
CA SER A 309 -8.60 -29.65 34.74
C SER A 309 -9.17 -28.41 34.03
N THR A 310 -8.32 -27.42 33.79
CA THR A 310 -8.71 -26.14 33.16
C THR A 310 -7.68 -25.72 32.11
N GLN A 311 -8.13 -25.33 30.92
CA GLN A 311 -7.24 -24.86 29.84
C GLN A 311 -6.48 -23.57 30.22
N ASN A 312 -7.08 -22.73 31.08
CA ASN A 312 -6.54 -21.43 31.44
C ASN A 312 -5.17 -21.52 32.14
N TYR A 313 -4.85 -22.62 32.82
CA TYR A 313 -3.53 -22.84 33.42
C TYR A 313 -2.41 -22.93 32.37
N LEU A 314 -2.74 -23.29 31.13
CA LEU A 314 -1.76 -23.46 30.04
C LEU A 314 -1.49 -22.17 29.28
N ILE A 315 -2.35 -21.16 29.41
CA ILE A 315 -2.25 -19.90 28.66
C ILE A 315 -0.96 -19.15 29.00
N ILE A 316 -0.58 -19.08 30.29
CA ILE A 316 0.64 -18.36 30.72
C ILE A 316 1.92 -19.00 30.16
N PRO A 317 2.15 -20.33 30.28
CA PRO A 317 3.29 -20.97 29.62
C PRO A 317 3.32 -20.74 28.10
N ILE A 318 2.16 -20.79 27.43
CA ILE A 318 2.07 -20.58 25.98
C ILE A 318 2.53 -19.17 25.62
N ILE A 319 2.04 -18.12 26.30
CA ILE A 319 2.45 -16.75 25.96
C ILE A 319 3.92 -16.49 26.23
N LEU A 320 4.50 -17.09 27.27
CA LEU A 320 5.93 -16.93 27.57
C LEU A 320 6.79 -17.57 26.47
N LEU A 321 6.40 -18.75 25.99
CA LEU A 321 7.08 -19.42 24.88
C LEU A 321 6.90 -18.64 23.57
N VAL A 322 5.69 -18.15 23.26
CA VAL A 322 5.43 -17.37 22.05
C VAL A 322 6.24 -16.07 22.10
N PHE A 323 6.21 -15.36 23.23
CA PHE A 323 6.99 -14.15 23.42
C PHE A 323 8.50 -14.41 23.21
N GLY A 324 9.05 -15.42 23.91
CA GLY A 324 10.47 -15.77 23.80
C GLY A 324 10.90 -16.11 22.38
N ALA A 325 10.05 -16.79 21.60
CA ALA A 325 10.32 -17.11 20.20
C ALA A 325 10.13 -15.91 19.25
N SER A 326 9.15 -15.04 19.50
CA SER A 326 8.87 -13.86 18.66
C SER A 326 9.94 -12.78 18.75
N VAL A 327 10.68 -12.71 19.86
CA VAL A 327 11.70 -11.66 20.10
C VAL A 327 13.12 -12.07 19.71
N ILE A 328 13.33 -13.29 19.19
CA ILE A 328 14.63 -13.75 18.69
C ILE A 328 15.04 -12.83 17.54
N PRO A 329 16.23 -12.20 17.56
CA PRO A 329 16.64 -11.31 16.47
C PRO A 329 16.83 -12.12 15.19
N MET A 330 16.01 -11.84 14.19
CA MET A 330 16.07 -12.43 12.85
C MET A 330 15.62 -11.39 11.84
N ASP A 331 16.19 -11.41 10.64
CA ASP A 331 15.75 -10.55 9.56
C ASP A 331 14.30 -10.87 9.13
N VAL A 332 13.50 -9.84 8.85
CA VAL A 332 12.05 -9.95 8.55
C VAL A 332 11.82 -10.78 7.28
N GLU A 333 12.62 -10.54 6.25
CA GLU A 333 12.49 -11.22 4.97
C GLU A 333 12.85 -12.70 5.10
N LYS A 334 13.92 -13.01 5.84
CA LYS A 334 14.29 -14.40 6.16
C LYS A 334 13.21 -15.11 6.98
N ASN A 335 12.62 -14.42 7.96
CA ASN A 335 11.52 -14.96 8.76
C ASN A 335 10.35 -15.38 7.86
N TYR A 336 9.98 -14.49 6.94
CA TYR A 336 8.92 -14.70 5.97
C TYR A 336 9.22 -15.89 5.04
N GLU A 337 10.42 -15.96 4.49
CA GLU A 337 10.85 -17.04 3.60
C GLU A 337 10.83 -18.41 4.31
N TYR A 338 11.38 -18.50 5.52
CA TYR A 338 11.40 -19.74 6.30
C TYR A 338 10.00 -20.18 6.70
N PHE A 339 9.15 -19.26 7.13
CA PHE A 339 7.76 -19.56 7.45
C PHE A 339 6.99 -20.04 6.22
N GLY A 340 7.17 -19.40 5.07
CA GLY A 340 6.59 -19.81 3.79
C GLY A 340 6.99 -21.24 3.39
N LYS A 341 8.29 -21.56 3.45
CA LYS A 341 8.80 -22.93 3.19
C LYS A 341 8.24 -23.95 4.19
N TYR A 342 8.19 -23.61 5.47
CA TYR A 342 7.56 -24.47 6.49
C TYR A 342 6.10 -24.76 6.15
N MET A 343 5.32 -23.74 5.80
CA MET A 343 3.91 -23.90 5.45
C MET A 343 3.69 -24.74 4.19
N MET A 344 4.53 -24.54 3.18
CA MET A 344 4.51 -25.28 1.92
C MET A 344 4.81 -26.77 2.11
N PHE A 345 5.96 -27.10 2.72
CA PHE A 345 6.45 -28.48 2.76
C PHE A 345 5.93 -29.29 3.96
N ILE A 346 5.56 -28.62 5.05
CA ILE A 346 5.15 -29.27 6.30
C ILE A 346 3.73 -28.85 6.68
N GLY A 347 3.45 -27.55 6.79
CA GLY A 347 2.22 -27.01 7.38
C GLY A 347 0.93 -27.44 6.69
N ILE A 348 0.82 -27.30 5.37
CA ILE A 348 -0.36 -27.72 4.60
C ILE A 348 -0.46 -29.25 4.49
N PRO A 349 0.60 -29.99 4.11
CA PRO A 349 0.55 -31.45 4.13
C PRO A 349 0.09 -32.00 5.48
N GLN A 350 0.60 -31.44 6.58
CA GLN A 350 0.20 -31.82 7.94
C GLN A 350 -1.32 -31.69 8.16
N SER A 351 -1.94 -30.60 7.71
CA SER A 351 -3.37 -30.35 7.90
C SER A 351 -4.29 -31.38 7.23
N ILE A 352 -3.84 -31.99 6.14
CA ILE A 352 -4.62 -32.97 5.37
C ILE A 352 -4.25 -34.38 5.82
N LEU A 353 -2.96 -34.67 5.96
CA LEU A 353 -2.46 -36.00 6.26
C LEU A 353 -2.82 -36.45 7.68
N LEU A 354 -2.74 -35.58 8.69
CA LEU A 354 -3.01 -35.98 10.07
C LEU A 354 -4.47 -36.42 10.30
N PRO A 355 -5.50 -35.69 9.84
CA PRO A 355 -6.87 -36.15 10.01
C PRO A 355 -7.19 -37.39 9.18
N LEU A 356 -6.66 -37.50 7.96
CA LEU A 356 -6.83 -38.71 7.14
C LEU A 356 -6.17 -39.93 7.80
N PHE A 357 -4.98 -39.77 8.36
CA PHE A 357 -4.29 -40.81 9.11
C PHE A 357 -5.10 -41.31 10.30
N ILE A 358 -5.74 -40.40 11.05
CA ILE A 358 -6.65 -40.77 12.15
C ILE A 358 -7.89 -41.52 11.65
N LEU A 359 -8.50 -41.08 10.56
CA LEU A 359 -9.62 -41.79 9.94
C LEU A 359 -9.23 -43.19 9.44
N LEU A 360 -7.98 -43.39 9.00
CA LEU A 360 -7.45 -44.68 8.58
C LEU A 360 -7.16 -45.59 9.78
N ILE A 361 -6.55 -45.07 10.86
CA ILE A 361 -6.27 -45.86 12.08
C ILE A 361 -7.57 -46.29 12.77
N GLY A 362 -8.59 -45.43 12.82
CA GLY A 362 -9.89 -45.80 13.36
C GLY A 362 -10.54 -47.00 12.65
N LYS A 363 -10.14 -47.27 11.41
CA LYS A 363 -10.54 -48.48 10.68
C LYS A 363 -9.64 -49.68 10.94
N LEU A 364 -8.43 -49.50 11.48
CA LEU A 364 -7.35 -50.49 11.44
C LEU A 364 -6.83 -51.01 12.78
N ARG A 365 -7.18 -50.45 13.95
CA ARG A 365 -6.49 -50.85 15.20
C ARG A 365 -7.36 -51.07 16.44
N LYS A 366 -7.75 -52.34 16.64
CA LYS A 366 -7.47 -53.03 17.90
C LYS A 366 -5.94 -53.22 18.01
N ILE A 367 -5.36 -53.01 19.20
CA ILE A 367 -4.00 -53.39 19.69
C ILE A 367 -2.93 -52.26 19.77
N SER A 368 -2.82 -51.71 21.00
CA SER A 368 -1.67 -51.46 21.95
C SER A 368 -0.23 -51.15 21.46
N ASN A 369 0.70 -50.53 22.21
CA ASN A 369 0.74 -49.71 23.44
C ASN A 369 2.13 -49.00 23.48
N ALA A 370 2.20 -47.74 23.91
CA ALA A 370 3.38 -46.88 23.71
C ALA A 370 3.77 -46.12 24.99
N LYS A 371 4.65 -46.71 25.80
CA LYS A 371 5.10 -46.13 27.08
C LYS A 371 6.61 -45.84 27.19
N ALA A 372 7.42 -46.20 26.19
CA ALA A 372 8.87 -45.95 26.23
C ALA A 372 9.31 -44.62 25.59
N VAL A 373 8.54 -44.08 24.63
CA VAL A 373 8.94 -42.91 23.82
C VAL A 373 8.76 -41.57 24.55
N ALA A 374 7.86 -41.50 25.55
CA ALA A 374 7.48 -40.26 26.24
C ALA A 374 8.56 -39.69 27.19
N ARG A 375 9.53 -40.51 27.65
CA ARG A 375 10.56 -40.06 28.60
C ARG A 375 11.76 -39.37 27.96
N SER A 376 12.05 -39.61 26.69
CA SER A 376 13.21 -39.04 26.00
C SER A 376 12.98 -37.64 25.43
N VAL A 377 11.72 -37.29 25.13
CA VAL A 377 11.34 -35.99 24.53
C VAL A 377 11.24 -34.88 25.60
N LEU A 378 10.90 -35.24 26.84
CA LEU A 378 10.77 -34.28 27.95
C LEU A 378 12.11 -33.65 28.34
N ILE A 379 13.21 -34.40 28.22
CA ILE A 379 14.56 -33.97 28.61
C ILE A 379 15.18 -33.03 27.55
N LEU A 380 14.83 -33.19 26.26
CA LEU A 380 15.26 -32.28 25.20
C LEU A 380 14.53 -30.93 25.24
N ALA A 381 13.27 -30.90 25.67
CA ALA A 381 12.47 -29.68 25.78
C ALA A 381 12.89 -28.77 26.96
N THR A 382 13.50 -29.34 28.01
CA THR A 382 13.97 -28.55 29.18
C THR A 382 15.33 -27.89 28.93
N LEU A 383 16.14 -28.44 28.02
CA LEU A 383 17.49 -27.91 27.72
C LEU A 383 17.46 -26.67 26.81
N PHE A 384 16.36 -26.43 26.09
CA PHE A 384 16.23 -25.33 25.12
C PHE A 384 15.67 -24.02 25.71
N THR A 385 15.17 -24.04 26.96
CA THR A 385 14.49 -22.89 27.58
C THR A 385 15.40 -21.99 28.41
N THR A 386 16.68 -22.32 28.59
CA THR A 386 17.59 -21.64 29.53
C THR A 386 18.68 -20.79 28.87
N LEU A 387 18.71 -20.66 27.54
CA LEU A 387 19.81 -20.01 26.81
C LEU A 387 19.47 -18.66 26.14
N SER A 388 18.29 -18.08 26.36
CA SER A 388 17.83 -16.90 25.61
C SER A 388 17.41 -15.70 26.46
N LEU A 389 18.13 -15.45 27.57
CA LEU A 389 17.92 -14.27 28.40
C LEU A 389 19.22 -13.45 28.51
N THR A 390 19.42 -12.58 27.53
CA THR A 390 20.20 -11.34 27.71
C THR A 390 19.49 -10.22 26.95
N GLY A 391 19.07 -9.20 27.68
CA GLY A 391 18.39 -8.02 27.14
C GLY A 391 19.35 -6.85 26.87
N CYS A 392 18.78 -5.82 26.25
CA CYS A 392 18.95 -4.36 26.38
C CYS A 392 17.97 -3.75 25.34
N GLY A 393 17.28 -2.63 25.54
CA GLY A 393 17.35 -1.63 26.59
C GLY A 393 17.65 -0.25 25.99
N ASP A 394 16.71 0.32 25.23
CA ASP A 394 16.64 1.78 25.03
C ASP A 394 15.23 2.20 24.56
N MET A 395 14.64 3.18 25.24
CA MET A 395 13.35 3.81 24.92
C MET A 395 13.53 5.33 25.00
N THR A 396 13.03 6.06 24.02
CA THR A 396 13.12 7.53 23.97
C THR A 396 11.73 8.18 23.99
N GLU A 397 11.60 9.30 24.72
CA GLU A 397 10.33 9.98 24.98
C GLU A 397 9.91 10.96 23.86
N ILE A 398 8.70 11.53 23.95
CA ILE A 398 8.14 12.43 22.91
C ILE A 398 8.70 13.86 23.01
N GLU A 399 9.02 14.34 24.21
CA GLU A 399 9.58 15.67 24.44
C GLU A 399 10.99 15.85 23.87
N ASP A 400 11.66 14.72 23.60
CA ASP A 400 13.01 14.63 23.03
C ASP A 400 12.99 14.76 21.50
N ARG A 401 11.98 15.38 20.90
CA ARG A 401 11.81 15.46 19.44
C ARG A 401 11.60 16.85 18.89
N ASN A 402 12.10 17.04 17.68
CA ASN A 402 11.89 18.23 16.85
C ASN A 402 11.15 17.83 15.56
N PHE A 403 9.91 18.31 15.44
CA PHE A 403 9.03 17.98 14.31
C PHE A 403 9.39 18.81 13.09
N VAL A 404 9.74 18.15 11.98
CA VAL A 404 10.06 18.82 10.71
C VAL A 404 8.77 19.11 9.95
N GLN A 405 8.57 20.37 9.53
CA GLN A 405 7.42 20.82 8.73
C GLN A 405 7.74 20.88 7.23
N ALA A 406 8.97 21.25 6.86
CA ALA A 406 9.46 21.26 5.49
C ALA A 406 10.96 20.94 5.44
N MET A 407 11.41 20.44 4.30
CA MET A 407 12.82 20.10 4.05
C MET A 407 13.28 20.71 2.72
N GLY A 408 14.43 21.39 2.72
CA GLY A 408 15.16 21.75 1.50
C GLY A 408 16.40 20.88 1.36
N ILE A 409 16.79 20.54 0.13
CA ILE A 409 17.97 19.70 -0.13
C ILE A 409 18.75 20.27 -1.30
N ASP A 410 19.98 20.71 -1.06
CA ASP A 410 20.93 21.19 -2.07
C ASP A 410 22.16 20.28 -2.14
N LEU A 411 22.91 20.39 -3.24
CA LEU A 411 24.18 19.71 -3.44
C LEU A 411 25.30 20.77 -3.59
N GLU A 412 26.35 20.70 -2.77
CA GLU A 412 27.52 21.58 -2.88
C GLU A 412 28.78 20.72 -3.06
N GLY A 413 29.21 20.55 -4.31
CA GLY A 413 30.28 19.62 -4.65
C GLY A 413 29.83 18.16 -4.50
N GLU A 414 30.48 17.39 -3.63
CA GLU A 414 30.09 16.01 -3.30
C GLU A 414 29.28 15.91 -2.00
N GLU A 415 29.02 17.03 -1.32
CA GLU A 415 28.34 17.05 -0.03
C GLU A 415 26.90 17.53 -0.17
N ILE A 416 25.99 16.83 0.50
CA ILE A 416 24.57 17.13 0.56
C ILE A 416 24.34 18.16 1.67
N LYS A 417 23.60 19.23 1.37
CA LYS A 417 23.10 20.19 2.35
C LYS A 417 21.61 19.99 2.56
N VAL A 418 21.19 19.87 3.81
CA VAL A 418 19.77 19.72 4.17
C VAL A 418 19.37 20.86 5.09
N TYR A 419 18.22 21.46 4.78
CA TYR A 419 17.59 22.52 5.55
C TYR A 419 16.30 21.99 6.17
N TYR A 420 16.28 21.80 7.49
CA TYR A 420 15.09 21.39 8.21
C TYR A 420 14.35 22.61 8.75
N VAL A 421 13.08 22.73 8.40
CA VAL A 421 12.19 23.78 8.93
C VAL A 421 11.34 23.22 10.05
N MET A 422 11.44 23.83 11.23
CA MET A 422 10.61 23.51 12.38
C MET A 422 9.36 24.41 12.41
N PRO A 423 8.20 23.90 12.87
CA PRO A 423 7.01 24.71 13.02
C PRO A 423 7.20 25.72 14.15
N ASP A 424 6.69 26.94 13.93
CA ASP A 424 6.62 27.96 14.97
C ASP A 424 5.46 27.63 15.95
N LEU A 425 5.76 26.80 16.96
CA LEU A 425 4.79 26.39 17.98
C LEU A 425 4.29 27.60 18.80
N GLU A 426 5.11 28.64 18.97
CA GLU A 426 4.79 29.82 19.77
C GLU A 426 3.83 30.77 19.02
N ALA A 427 4.01 30.95 17.72
CA ALA A 427 3.07 31.69 16.86
C ALA A 427 1.68 31.04 16.77
N ILE A 428 1.58 29.72 16.92
CA ILE A 428 0.30 28.99 16.97
C ILE A 428 -0.43 29.24 18.31
N THR A 429 0.31 29.49 19.39
CA THR A 429 -0.25 29.76 20.73
C THR A 429 -0.51 31.25 21.04
N GLY A 430 -0.14 32.16 20.12
CA GLY A 430 -0.46 33.58 20.21
C GLY A 430 0.52 34.45 20.99
N GLN A 431 1.69 33.95 21.37
CA GLN A 431 2.80 34.75 21.91
C GLN A 431 3.90 34.83 20.86
N SER A 432 4.17 36.02 20.34
CA SER A 432 5.19 36.22 19.30
C SER A 432 6.48 36.77 19.88
N THR A 433 7.61 36.10 19.60
CA THR A 433 8.95 36.69 19.64
C THR A 433 9.65 36.54 18.28
N LYS A 434 10.55 37.48 18.00
CA LYS A 434 11.06 37.88 16.67
C LYS A 434 12.16 37.01 16.03
N ASP A 435 12.45 35.81 16.52
CA ASP A 435 13.58 34.99 16.02
C ASP A 435 13.11 33.86 15.08
N SER A 436 12.72 34.21 13.87
CA SER A 436 12.40 33.24 12.82
C SER A 436 13.62 32.42 12.34
N GLU A 437 14.84 32.90 12.58
CA GLU A 437 16.09 32.17 12.25
C GLU A 437 16.31 30.91 13.09
N LYS A 438 15.71 30.81 14.30
CA LYS A 438 15.82 29.61 15.16
C LYS A 438 15.02 28.40 14.67
N LEU A 439 14.18 28.59 13.66
CA LEU A 439 13.31 27.54 13.10
C LEU A 439 13.90 26.87 11.86
N LEU A 440 15.07 27.31 11.39
CA LEU A 440 15.77 26.74 10.24
C LEU A 440 17.09 26.11 10.70
N ILE A 441 17.24 24.81 10.49
CA ILE A 441 18.47 24.07 10.83
C ILE A 441 19.16 23.65 9.55
N GLU A 442 20.39 24.12 9.35
CA GLU A 442 21.23 23.79 8.19
C GLU A 442 22.30 22.78 8.59
N LEU A 443 22.39 21.66 7.86
CA LEU A 443 23.39 20.61 8.06
C LEU A 443 23.98 20.15 6.74
N LYS A 444 25.21 19.64 6.81
CA LYS A 444 25.98 19.16 5.66
C LYS A 444 26.64 17.81 5.94
N GLY A 445 26.62 16.89 4.97
CA GLY A 445 27.27 15.58 5.06
C GLY A 445 27.34 14.85 3.73
N LYS A 446 27.96 13.67 3.71
CA LYS A 446 28.14 12.85 2.49
C LYS A 446 26.90 12.02 2.14
N ASP A 447 26.10 11.71 3.16
CA ASP A 447 24.81 11.04 3.02
C ASP A 447 23.84 11.50 4.11
N PHE A 448 22.57 11.11 3.96
CA PHE A 448 21.50 11.50 4.88
C PHE A 448 21.64 10.89 6.29
N PHE A 449 22.31 9.74 6.43
CA PHE A 449 22.55 9.12 7.74
C PHE A 449 23.61 9.90 8.52
N GLU A 450 24.69 10.34 7.88
CA GLU A 450 25.72 11.21 8.47
C GLU A 450 25.12 12.56 8.89
N ILE A 451 24.24 13.14 8.07
CA ILE A 451 23.55 14.39 8.40
C ILE A 451 22.71 14.24 9.66
N GLU A 452 21.98 13.14 9.80
CA GLU A 452 21.22 12.84 11.01
C GLU A 452 22.10 12.59 12.23
N GLU A 453 23.21 11.86 12.07
CA GLU A 453 24.17 11.66 13.16
C GLU A 453 24.73 13.01 13.64
N LYS A 454 25.11 13.90 12.72
CA LYS A 454 25.55 15.27 13.05
C LYS A 454 24.47 16.05 13.79
N TYR A 455 23.21 15.93 13.37
CA TYR A 455 22.10 16.54 14.09
C TYR A 455 22.00 16.02 15.52
N GLN A 456 22.03 14.71 15.70
CA GLN A 456 21.91 14.06 17.02
C GLN A 456 23.06 14.42 17.95
N LEU A 457 24.26 14.69 17.42
CA LEU A 457 25.41 15.16 18.21
C LEU A 457 25.30 16.63 18.62
N GLN A 458 24.56 17.45 17.87
CA GLN A 458 24.45 18.90 18.09
C GLN A 458 23.15 19.32 18.76
N SER A 459 22.13 18.46 18.75
CA SER A 459 20.79 18.72 19.27
C SER A 459 20.48 17.84 20.47
N SER A 460 19.82 18.41 21.48
CA SER A 460 19.29 17.63 22.62
C SER A 460 18.01 16.85 22.28
N LYS A 461 17.58 16.88 21.02
CA LYS A 461 16.34 16.28 20.50
C LYS A 461 16.60 15.57 19.17
N ARG A 462 15.85 14.52 18.86
CA ARG A 462 15.85 13.79 17.58
C ARG A 462 14.91 14.43 16.55
N LEU A 463 15.21 14.30 15.26
CA LEU A 463 14.31 14.74 14.19
C LEU A 463 13.10 13.81 14.11
N ASP A 464 11.93 14.37 13.88
CA ASP A 464 10.68 13.64 13.63
C ASP A 464 10.04 14.14 12.34
N PHE A 465 9.94 13.27 11.34
CA PHE A 465 9.47 13.65 10.01
C PHE A 465 7.95 13.47 9.81
N ARG A 466 7.21 13.01 10.82
CA ARG A 466 5.79 12.62 10.69
C ARG A 466 4.85 13.79 10.36
N HIS A 467 5.33 15.04 10.46
CA HIS A 467 4.56 16.25 10.18
C HIS A 467 5.02 17.03 8.94
N ILE A 468 5.97 16.49 8.18
CA ILE A 468 6.48 17.14 6.98
C ILE A 468 5.39 17.29 5.92
N LYS A 469 5.36 18.46 5.27
CA LYS A 469 4.35 18.84 4.28
C LYS A 469 4.92 18.95 2.87
N ALA A 470 6.17 19.40 2.77
CA ALA A 470 6.83 19.67 1.50
C ALA A 470 8.33 19.38 1.57
N ILE A 471 8.87 18.83 0.47
CA ILE A 471 10.29 18.69 0.20
C ILE A 471 10.61 19.55 -1.03
N VAL A 472 11.62 20.41 -0.94
CA VAL A 472 12.13 21.23 -2.04
C VAL A 472 13.52 20.71 -2.43
N LEU A 473 13.67 20.31 -3.68
CA LEU A 473 14.95 19.88 -4.24
C LEU A 473 15.64 21.08 -4.89
N GLY A 474 16.93 21.24 -4.64
CA GLY A 474 17.80 22.14 -5.40
C GLY A 474 18.08 21.58 -6.79
N LYS A 475 18.44 22.46 -7.72
CA LYS A 475 18.67 22.09 -9.11
C LYS A 475 19.78 21.05 -9.28
N ASP A 476 20.90 21.25 -8.61
CA ASP A 476 22.05 20.34 -8.69
C ASP A 476 21.75 18.95 -8.11
N MET A 477 20.92 18.89 -7.05
CA MET A 477 20.45 17.63 -6.48
C MET A 477 19.54 16.86 -7.45
N ALA A 478 18.66 17.57 -8.18
CA ALA A 478 17.73 16.95 -9.13
C ALA A 478 18.42 16.47 -10.44
N VAL A 479 19.47 17.15 -10.87
CA VAL A 479 20.27 16.78 -12.05
C VAL A 479 21.18 15.58 -11.75
N ASN A 480 21.71 15.47 -10.53
CA ASN A 480 22.57 14.36 -10.14
C ASN A 480 21.77 13.10 -9.80
N SER A 481 21.66 12.19 -10.78
CA SER A 481 20.81 11.02 -10.63
C SER A 481 21.22 10.08 -9.49
N LYS A 482 22.53 9.96 -9.24
CA LYS A 482 23.05 9.10 -8.17
C LYS A 482 22.66 9.63 -6.80
N GLU A 483 22.75 10.93 -6.58
CA GLU A 483 22.38 11.54 -5.29
C GLU A 483 20.87 11.57 -5.11
N LEU A 484 20.09 11.84 -6.17
CA LEU A 484 18.63 11.71 -6.14
C LEU A 484 18.20 10.27 -5.82
N ASP A 485 18.85 9.26 -6.40
CA ASP A 485 18.60 7.85 -6.06
C ASP A 485 18.86 7.55 -4.58
N LYS A 486 19.96 8.06 -4.01
CA LYS A 486 20.26 7.90 -2.59
C LYS A 486 19.20 8.58 -1.72
N LEU A 487 18.73 9.77 -2.09
CA LEU A 487 17.62 10.44 -1.40
C LEU A 487 16.35 9.60 -1.45
N LEU A 488 15.93 9.17 -2.64
CA LEU A 488 14.72 8.36 -2.78
C LEU A 488 14.83 7.05 -2.01
N PHE A 489 15.98 6.38 -2.05
CA PHE A 489 16.26 5.19 -1.25
C PHE A 489 16.20 5.46 0.26
N TYR A 490 16.80 6.55 0.72
CA TYR A 490 16.72 6.96 2.12
C TYR A 490 15.27 7.18 2.56
N ILE A 491 14.46 7.87 1.76
CA ILE A 491 13.04 8.10 2.04
C ILE A 491 12.24 6.79 1.99
N GLU A 492 12.53 5.89 1.04
CA GLU A 492 11.85 4.60 0.90
C GLU A 492 11.98 3.72 2.15
N ASN A 493 13.14 3.80 2.81
CA ASN A 493 13.47 3.05 4.03
C ASN A 493 13.15 3.82 5.31
N LYS A 494 12.70 5.09 5.21
CA LYS A 494 12.36 5.93 6.36
C LYS A 494 10.86 6.08 6.50
N TYR A 495 10.26 5.18 7.28
CA TYR A 495 8.82 5.09 7.47
C TYR A 495 8.16 6.32 8.12
N GLU A 496 8.93 7.16 8.82
CA GLU A 496 8.45 8.43 9.39
C GLU A 496 8.07 9.46 8.32
N LEU A 497 8.64 9.35 7.11
CA LEU A 497 8.34 10.22 5.99
C LEU A 497 7.10 9.71 5.25
N ALA A 498 6.00 10.45 5.36
CA ALA A 498 4.78 10.13 4.64
C ALA A 498 5.03 10.22 3.13
N ARG A 499 4.72 9.13 2.39
CA ARG A 499 4.96 9.08 0.93
C ARG A 499 4.12 10.09 0.15
N ASN A 500 3.02 10.57 0.71
CA ASN A 500 2.18 11.61 0.12
C ASN A 500 2.72 13.05 0.33
N THR A 501 3.91 13.21 0.93
CA THR A 501 4.60 14.51 1.10
C THR A 501 4.84 15.16 -0.25
N LEU A 502 4.47 16.43 -0.39
CA LEU A 502 4.59 17.17 -1.65
C LEU A 502 6.05 17.40 -2.02
N VAL A 503 6.36 17.39 -3.31
CA VAL A 503 7.72 17.65 -3.81
C VAL A 503 7.72 18.81 -4.80
N PHE A 504 8.77 19.61 -4.74
CA PHE A 504 8.99 20.78 -5.58
C PHE A 504 10.47 20.87 -6.01
N LEU A 505 10.74 21.54 -7.12
CA LEU A 505 12.10 21.91 -7.55
C LEU A 505 12.29 23.42 -7.36
N GLY A 506 13.40 23.86 -6.76
CA GLY A 506 13.82 25.26 -6.78
C GLY A 506 14.46 25.63 -8.12
N GLU A 507 14.24 26.85 -8.62
CA GLU A 507 14.88 27.34 -9.86
C GLU A 507 16.42 27.23 -9.79
N THR A 508 16.99 27.53 -8.63
CA THR A 508 18.42 27.45 -8.29
C THR A 508 18.61 26.52 -7.10
N ASP A 509 18.46 27.06 -5.89
CA ASP A 509 18.69 26.39 -4.62
C ASP A 509 17.38 26.20 -3.86
N ALA A 510 17.23 25.07 -3.18
CA ALA A 510 16.14 24.82 -2.25
C ALA A 510 16.16 25.83 -1.09
N LYS A 511 17.36 26.30 -0.68
CA LYS A 511 17.53 27.28 0.40
C LYS A 511 16.73 28.55 0.18
N GLU A 512 16.67 29.06 -1.05
CA GLU A 512 15.97 30.32 -1.35
C GLU A 512 14.46 30.22 -1.07
N ILE A 513 13.85 29.08 -1.42
CA ILE A 513 12.43 28.82 -1.17
C ILE A 513 12.18 28.57 0.32
N ILE A 514 13.03 27.76 0.95
CA ILE A 514 12.88 27.40 2.37
C ILE A 514 13.06 28.62 3.30
N SER A 515 13.95 29.55 2.93
CA SER A 515 14.22 30.76 3.72
C SER A 515 13.02 31.72 3.79
N LEU A 516 12.03 31.58 2.90
CA LEU A 516 10.77 32.35 2.96
C LEU A 516 9.89 31.96 4.15
N ASN A 517 10.26 30.95 4.95
CA ASN A 517 9.53 30.53 6.15
C ASN A 517 9.18 31.68 7.09
N SER A 518 10.07 32.66 7.27
CA SER A 518 9.84 33.85 8.11
C SER A 518 8.83 34.84 7.52
N SER A 519 8.60 34.76 6.22
CA SER A 519 7.80 35.73 5.45
C SER A 519 6.37 35.26 5.18
N VAL A 520 6.08 33.96 5.37
CA VAL A 520 4.79 33.34 5.06
C VAL A 520 4.06 32.88 6.32
N SER A 521 2.72 32.98 6.31
CA SER A 521 1.92 32.60 7.48
C SER A 521 1.75 31.08 7.60
N GLY A 522 1.92 30.55 8.81
CA GLY A 522 1.77 29.11 9.11
C GLY A 522 2.99 28.23 8.77
N GLY A 523 4.10 28.85 8.35
CA GLY A 523 5.34 28.18 7.95
C GLY A 523 5.33 27.70 6.50
N ILE A 524 6.51 27.63 5.89
CA ILE A 524 6.69 27.39 4.44
C ILE A 524 6.08 26.08 3.98
N GLY A 525 6.13 25.02 4.81
CA GLY A 525 5.52 23.73 4.48
C GLY A 525 4.01 23.82 4.30
N GLN A 526 3.30 24.52 5.20
CA GLN A 526 1.86 24.70 5.10
C GLN A 526 1.48 25.68 3.98
N TYR A 527 2.29 26.72 3.77
CA TYR A 527 2.12 27.66 2.67
C TYR A 527 2.21 26.97 1.31
N LEU A 528 3.26 26.18 1.07
CA LEU A 528 3.45 25.43 -0.18
C LEU A 528 2.33 24.40 -0.40
N GLU A 529 1.90 23.69 0.66
CA GLU A 529 0.78 22.76 0.57
C GLU A 529 -0.50 23.45 0.09
N ARG A 530 -0.86 24.59 0.71
CA ARG A 530 -2.07 25.34 0.35
C ARG A 530 -1.99 25.94 -1.05
N LEU A 531 -0.86 26.57 -1.39
CA LEU A 531 -0.62 27.18 -2.71
C LEU A 531 -0.78 26.13 -3.81
N TYR A 532 -0.13 24.98 -3.64
CA TYR A 532 -0.14 23.91 -4.63
C TYR A 532 -1.54 23.30 -4.80
N ARG A 533 -2.24 23.01 -3.70
CA ARG A 533 -3.61 22.48 -3.76
C ARG A 533 -4.56 23.43 -4.51
N ILE A 534 -4.49 24.74 -4.26
CA ILE A 534 -5.31 25.75 -4.95
C ILE A 534 -5.01 25.76 -6.45
N ASN A 535 -3.73 25.80 -6.83
CA ASN A 535 -3.32 25.82 -8.24
C ASN A 535 -3.75 24.55 -8.99
N LEU A 536 -3.64 23.38 -8.36
CA LEU A 536 -4.06 22.12 -8.95
C LEU A 536 -5.57 21.99 -9.10
N ILE A 537 -6.36 22.46 -8.12
CA ILE A 537 -7.83 22.52 -8.22
C ILE A 537 -8.24 23.43 -9.38
N ASN A 538 -7.52 24.52 -9.61
CA ASN A 538 -7.76 25.42 -10.73
C ASN A 538 -7.51 24.73 -12.06
N ILE A 539 -6.41 23.98 -12.20
CA ILE A 539 -6.01 23.28 -13.44
C ILE A 539 -6.76 21.95 -13.65
N GLY A 540 -7.29 21.37 -12.57
CA GLY A 540 -7.91 20.03 -12.55
C GLY A 540 -6.90 18.87 -12.45
N LYS A 541 -5.66 19.14 -12.04
CA LYS A 541 -4.56 18.16 -11.96
C LYS A 541 -4.46 17.53 -10.55
N LYS A 542 -3.90 16.32 -10.45
CA LYS A 542 -3.56 15.69 -9.16
C LYS A 542 -2.25 16.25 -8.58
N GLU A 543 -2.15 16.22 -7.25
CA GLU A 543 -0.94 16.56 -6.50
C GLU A 543 0.20 15.58 -6.78
N VAL A 544 1.42 16.10 -6.95
CA VAL A 544 2.65 15.31 -7.07
C VAL A 544 3.39 15.29 -5.74
N SER A 545 3.84 14.10 -5.36
CA SER A 545 4.45 13.78 -4.09
C SER A 545 5.79 13.06 -4.27
N ILE A 546 6.56 12.95 -3.20
CA ILE A 546 7.80 12.17 -3.19
C ILE A 546 7.53 10.68 -3.50
N GLY A 547 6.34 10.17 -3.11
CA GLY A 547 5.87 8.85 -3.46
C GLY A 547 5.73 8.64 -4.96
N ASP A 548 5.36 9.67 -5.72
CA ASP A 548 5.27 9.60 -7.18
C ASP A 548 6.67 9.54 -7.82
N LEU A 549 7.67 10.23 -7.27
CA LEU A 549 9.06 10.12 -7.72
C LEU A 549 9.66 8.75 -7.42
N ILE A 550 9.41 8.22 -6.21
CA ILE A 550 9.77 6.84 -5.85
C ILE A 550 9.10 5.85 -6.82
N TYR A 551 7.84 6.08 -7.13
CA TYR A 551 7.10 5.25 -8.06
C TYR A 551 7.66 5.33 -9.49
N GLY A 552 8.04 6.52 -9.95
CA GLY A 552 8.71 6.74 -11.24
C GLY A 552 10.11 6.13 -11.31
N LYS A 553 10.85 6.09 -10.20
CA LYS A 553 12.13 5.37 -10.07
C LYS A 553 11.95 3.87 -10.29
N ASN A 554 10.94 3.26 -9.67
CA ASN A 554 10.66 1.82 -9.72
C ASN A 554 9.64 1.48 -10.83
N SER A 555 9.54 2.31 -11.87
CA SER A 555 8.69 2.07 -13.04
C SER A 555 9.46 2.37 -14.30
N ASP A 556 9.44 1.45 -15.26
CA ASP A 556 10.15 1.67 -16.51
C ASP A 556 9.55 2.83 -17.32
N ASN A 557 10.40 3.83 -17.56
CA ASN A 557 10.12 5.02 -18.38
C ASN A 557 8.84 5.78 -18.02
N LEU A 558 8.51 5.82 -16.72
CA LEU A 558 7.43 6.65 -16.21
C LEU A 558 7.89 8.09 -15.97
N ILE A 559 7.29 9.02 -16.71
CA ILE A 559 7.54 10.46 -16.55
C ILE A 559 6.71 11.03 -15.40
N ILE A 560 7.40 11.67 -14.45
CA ILE A 560 6.83 12.42 -13.33
C ILE A 560 7.14 13.91 -13.52
N LYS A 561 6.12 14.77 -13.33
CA LYS A 561 6.25 16.23 -13.57
C LYS A 561 6.10 17.01 -12.27
N VAL A 562 7.19 17.58 -11.78
CA VAL A 562 7.27 18.31 -10.51
C VAL A 562 7.24 19.82 -10.77
N PRO A 563 6.53 20.67 -10.00
CA PRO A 563 6.54 22.11 -10.20
C PRO A 563 7.90 22.76 -9.90
N ILE A 564 8.26 23.78 -10.68
CA ILE A 564 9.46 24.59 -10.48
C ILE A 564 9.07 25.89 -9.78
N LEU A 565 9.72 26.17 -8.65
CA LEU A 565 9.43 27.29 -7.78
C LEU A 565 10.53 28.34 -7.85
N LYS A 566 10.11 29.60 -7.95
CA LYS A 566 10.97 30.78 -7.89
C LYS A 566 10.55 31.67 -6.71
N PRO A 567 11.49 32.17 -5.89
CA PRO A 567 11.15 33.12 -4.85
C PRO A 567 10.75 34.47 -5.46
N HIS A 568 9.66 35.05 -4.96
CA HIS A 568 9.21 36.39 -5.34
C HIS A 568 8.81 37.18 -4.09
N GLU A 569 9.71 38.03 -3.61
CA GLU A 569 9.60 38.84 -2.38
C GLU A 569 9.17 38.03 -1.14
N LYS A 570 7.86 38.00 -0.83
CA LYS A 570 7.27 37.27 0.31
C LYS A 570 6.35 36.13 -0.13
N SER A 571 6.54 35.66 -1.36
CA SER A 571 5.73 34.63 -1.99
C SER A 571 6.58 33.74 -2.89
N VAL A 572 5.97 32.67 -3.40
CA VAL A 572 6.60 31.77 -4.36
C VAL A 572 5.78 31.78 -5.64
N GLU A 573 6.48 31.87 -6.77
CA GLU A 573 5.93 31.77 -8.11
C GLU A 573 6.22 30.38 -8.69
N ASN A 574 5.24 29.81 -9.40
CA ASN A 574 5.45 28.57 -10.16
C ASN A 574 5.79 28.93 -11.61
N ILE A 575 7.02 28.69 -12.02
CA ILE A 575 7.54 29.11 -13.33
C ILE A 575 7.55 28.00 -14.38
N GLY A 576 7.11 26.79 -14.04
CA GLY A 576 7.14 25.66 -14.97
C GLY A 576 7.06 24.27 -14.35
N LEU A 577 7.43 23.26 -15.12
CA LEU A 577 7.45 21.86 -14.71
C LEU A 577 8.81 21.21 -15.00
N ALA A 578 9.40 20.63 -13.97
CA ALA A 578 10.54 19.74 -14.04
C ALA A 578 10.07 18.32 -14.41
N VAL A 579 10.70 17.74 -15.41
CA VAL A 579 10.34 16.43 -15.98
C VAL A 579 11.36 15.41 -15.51
N PHE A 580 10.92 14.46 -14.70
CA PHE A 580 11.73 13.38 -14.17
C PHE A 580 11.43 12.08 -14.91
N ASN A 581 12.48 11.33 -15.24
CA ASN A 581 12.40 9.93 -15.65
C ASN A 581 13.35 9.12 -14.78
N LYS A 582 12.84 8.06 -14.14
CA LYS A 582 13.55 7.36 -13.05
C LYS A 582 14.02 8.38 -12.00
N SER A 583 15.28 8.32 -11.59
CA SER A 583 15.87 9.26 -10.65
C SER A 583 16.67 10.36 -11.33
N LYS A 584 16.18 10.92 -12.44
CA LYS A 584 16.91 11.96 -13.18
C LYS A 584 15.98 13.04 -13.72
N LEU A 585 16.35 14.31 -13.51
CA LEU A 585 15.78 15.44 -14.25
C LEU A 585 16.22 15.37 -15.71
N VAL A 586 15.26 15.16 -16.62
CA VAL A 586 15.53 14.99 -18.06
C VAL A 586 15.16 16.22 -18.89
N HIS A 587 14.22 17.05 -18.41
CA HIS A 587 13.82 18.28 -19.08
C HIS A 587 13.13 19.27 -18.12
N GLU A 588 13.05 20.54 -18.51
CA GLU A 588 12.30 21.60 -17.83
C GLU A 588 11.38 22.25 -18.85
N LEU A 589 10.12 22.42 -18.49
CA LEU A 589 9.10 23.09 -19.28
C LEU A 589 8.87 24.48 -18.70
N SER A 590 8.86 25.50 -19.55
CA SER A 590 8.38 26.83 -19.17
C SER A 590 6.89 26.80 -18.80
N GLU A 591 6.37 27.86 -18.19
CA GLU A 591 4.94 28.00 -17.86
C GLU A 591 4.04 27.78 -19.08
N LYS A 592 4.33 28.44 -20.21
CA LYS A 592 3.56 28.31 -21.47
C LYS A 592 3.59 26.87 -22.00
N GLU A 593 4.74 26.21 -21.99
CA GLU A 593 4.85 24.82 -22.45
C GLU A 593 4.13 23.86 -21.49
N SER A 594 4.23 24.12 -20.18
CA SER A 594 3.55 23.37 -19.14
C SER A 594 2.03 23.39 -19.32
N ASP A 595 1.46 24.53 -19.73
CA ASP A 595 0.03 24.65 -20.03
C ASP A 595 -0.41 23.76 -21.19
N TYR A 596 0.32 23.77 -22.32
CA TYR A 596 0.01 22.89 -23.45
C TYR A 596 0.21 21.41 -23.12
N ILE A 597 1.25 21.06 -22.34
CA ILE A 597 1.46 19.68 -21.87
C ILE A 597 0.38 19.26 -20.87
N ASN A 598 -0.09 20.15 -20.00
CA ASN A 598 -1.20 19.88 -19.10
C ASN A 598 -2.48 19.62 -19.93
N ILE A 599 -2.78 20.47 -20.92
CA ILE A 599 -3.91 20.28 -21.86
C ILE A 599 -3.82 18.93 -22.57
N ALA A 600 -2.65 18.59 -23.13
CA ALA A 600 -2.40 17.28 -23.74
C ALA A 600 -2.51 16.12 -22.72
N SER A 601 -2.24 16.37 -21.44
CA SER A 601 -2.42 15.38 -20.37
C SER A 601 -3.88 15.27 -19.91
N GLY A 602 -4.80 16.09 -20.46
CA GLY A 602 -6.20 16.13 -20.06
C GLY A 602 -6.48 17.05 -18.86
N TYR A 603 -5.54 17.90 -18.48
CA TYR A 603 -5.64 18.85 -17.37
C TYR A 603 -5.54 20.27 -17.92
N GLY A 604 -6.64 21.01 -18.01
CA GLY A 604 -6.59 22.34 -18.62
C GLY A 604 -7.60 23.32 -18.08
N LYS A 605 -8.26 23.01 -16.97
CA LYS A 605 -9.27 23.91 -16.42
C LYS A 605 -8.63 25.26 -16.07
N ASN A 606 -9.31 26.34 -16.40
CA ASN A 606 -8.88 27.73 -16.19
C ASN A 606 -7.57 28.15 -16.88
N ILE A 607 -6.94 27.30 -17.71
CA ILE A 607 -5.78 27.71 -18.52
C ILE A 607 -6.25 28.72 -19.58
N ARG A 608 -5.47 29.79 -19.77
CA ARG A 608 -5.74 30.83 -20.77
C ARG A 608 -4.85 30.64 -21.99
N ILE A 609 -5.47 30.55 -23.15
CA ILE A 609 -4.80 30.53 -24.44
C ILE A 609 -4.84 31.93 -25.01
N TYR A 610 -3.65 32.51 -25.17
CA TYR A 610 -3.43 33.82 -25.78
C TYR A 610 -3.17 33.59 -27.28
N ILE A 611 -4.09 34.05 -28.13
CA ILE A 611 -4.04 33.83 -29.57
C ILE A 611 -3.37 35.02 -30.25
N ASN A 612 -2.45 34.74 -31.18
CA ASN A 612 -1.60 35.72 -31.87
C ASN A 612 -0.74 36.57 -30.91
N ASP A 613 -0.26 35.95 -29.83
CA ASP A 613 0.70 36.54 -28.89
C ASP A 613 2.10 36.59 -29.53
N GLU A 614 2.40 37.67 -30.25
CA GLU A 614 3.76 38.03 -30.68
C GLU A 614 4.42 38.87 -29.56
N GLU A 615 5.70 38.61 -29.27
CA GLU A 615 6.47 39.44 -28.33
C GLU A 615 6.34 40.92 -28.75
N GLU A 616 5.86 41.77 -27.85
CA GLU A 616 5.59 43.22 -28.00
C GLU A 616 4.19 43.68 -28.45
N LYS A 617 3.20 42.79 -28.67
CA LYS A 617 1.79 43.20 -28.92
C LYS A 617 0.82 42.60 -27.91
N GLU A 618 -0.23 43.36 -27.57
CA GLU A 618 -1.33 42.80 -26.78
C GLU A 618 -2.01 41.65 -27.55
N PRO A 619 -2.38 40.55 -26.87
CA PRO A 619 -3.04 39.41 -27.50
C PRO A 619 -4.42 39.83 -28.02
N GLU A 620 -4.70 39.42 -29.26
CA GLU A 620 -5.92 39.76 -30.00
C GLU A 620 -7.14 39.03 -29.42
N TYR A 621 -6.98 37.76 -29.04
CA TYR A 621 -8.02 36.94 -28.41
C TYR A 621 -7.47 36.20 -27.20
N VAL A 622 -8.31 36.06 -26.16
CA VAL A 622 -8.00 35.25 -24.97
C VAL A 622 -9.12 34.26 -24.76
N VAL A 623 -8.78 32.98 -24.73
CA VAL A 623 -9.72 31.88 -24.50
C VAL A 623 -9.36 31.18 -23.19
N ARG A 624 -10.29 31.14 -22.23
CA ARG A 624 -10.14 30.35 -21.00
C ARG A 624 -10.75 28.97 -21.19
N ILE A 625 -9.96 27.92 -21.01
CA ILE A 625 -10.43 26.54 -21.07
C ILE A 625 -11.28 26.22 -19.83
N ILE A 626 -12.48 25.67 -20.03
CA ILE A 626 -13.40 25.26 -18.95
C ILE A 626 -13.16 23.80 -18.58
N ASN A 627 -13.04 22.94 -19.58
CA ASN A 627 -12.72 21.53 -19.44
C ASN A 627 -11.98 21.05 -20.69
N VAL A 628 -11.21 19.99 -20.50
CA VAL A 628 -10.51 19.30 -21.58
C VAL A 628 -10.43 17.82 -21.25
N SER A 629 -10.38 17.02 -22.30
CA SER A 629 -10.22 15.58 -22.29
C SER A 629 -9.30 15.18 -23.44
N ARG A 630 -8.69 14.00 -23.33
CA ARG A 630 -7.79 13.48 -24.35
C ARG A 630 -8.22 12.08 -24.79
N SER A 631 -7.94 11.74 -26.04
CA SER A 631 -8.04 10.37 -26.56
C SER A 631 -6.84 10.08 -27.45
N ALA A 632 -6.27 8.89 -27.31
CA ALA A 632 -5.21 8.38 -28.18
C ALA A 632 -5.64 7.01 -28.72
N GLU A 633 -5.63 6.87 -30.04
CA GLU A 633 -5.91 5.62 -30.75
C GLU A 633 -4.62 5.11 -31.39
N PHE A 634 -4.20 3.90 -31.02
CA PHE A 634 -2.96 3.28 -31.48
C PHE A 634 -3.24 2.14 -32.45
N PHE A 635 -2.63 2.18 -33.63
CA PHE A 635 -2.80 1.17 -34.66
C PHE A 635 -1.50 0.96 -35.43
N TRP A 636 -1.43 -0.15 -36.17
CA TRP A 636 -0.32 -0.46 -37.06
C TRP A 636 -0.66 -0.04 -38.49
N ASP A 637 0.27 0.60 -39.18
CA ASP A 637 0.17 0.89 -40.61
C ASP A 637 1.47 0.47 -41.29
N ASN A 638 1.39 -0.55 -42.16
CA ASN A 638 2.55 -1.15 -42.83
C ASN A 638 3.72 -1.53 -41.89
N GLY A 639 3.41 -1.97 -40.67
CA GLY A 639 4.39 -2.34 -39.65
C GLY A 639 4.95 -1.18 -38.82
N ILE A 640 4.53 0.05 -39.09
CA ILE A 640 4.91 1.25 -38.32
C ILE A 640 3.81 1.54 -37.28
N PRO A 641 4.16 1.76 -36.00
CA PRO A 641 3.17 2.16 -35.00
C PRO A 641 2.70 3.59 -35.27
N ARG A 642 1.38 3.79 -35.38
CA ARG A 642 0.75 5.10 -35.55
C ARG A 642 -0.18 5.44 -34.38
N MET A 643 -0.26 6.73 -34.05
CA MET A 643 -1.20 7.27 -33.08
C MET A 643 -2.02 8.44 -33.64
N THR A 644 -3.34 8.37 -33.51
CA THR A 644 -4.20 9.56 -33.62
C THR A 644 -4.47 10.10 -32.22
N PHE A 645 -3.97 11.30 -31.93
CA PHE A 645 -4.07 11.97 -30.64
C PHE A 645 -5.02 13.16 -30.74
N LYS A 646 -6.11 13.12 -29.97
CA LYS A 646 -7.14 14.15 -30.00
C LYS A 646 -7.34 14.78 -28.62
N VAL A 647 -7.38 16.11 -28.59
CA VAL A 647 -7.73 16.92 -27.43
C VAL A 647 -9.10 17.53 -27.67
N SER A 648 -10.06 17.30 -26.77
CA SER A 648 -11.42 17.79 -26.92
C SER A 648 -11.94 18.42 -25.63
N GLY A 649 -12.74 19.49 -25.74
CA GLY A 649 -13.21 20.21 -24.56
C GLY A 649 -14.09 21.40 -24.88
N SER A 650 -14.18 22.32 -23.92
CA SER A 650 -14.87 23.59 -24.12
C SER A 650 -14.12 24.77 -23.50
N GLY A 651 -14.24 25.95 -24.12
CA GLY A 651 -13.63 27.20 -23.67
C GLY A 651 -14.63 28.35 -23.64
N LEU A 652 -14.25 29.41 -22.92
CA LEU A 652 -14.96 30.70 -22.87
C LEU A 652 -14.04 31.77 -23.47
N VAL A 653 -14.57 32.61 -24.36
CA VAL A 653 -13.82 33.76 -24.86
C VAL A 653 -13.86 34.88 -23.81
N GLU A 654 -12.70 35.28 -23.30
CA GLU A 654 -12.55 36.38 -22.31
C GLU A 654 -12.19 37.72 -22.95
N LYS A 655 -11.49 37.72 -24.10
CA LYS A 655 -11.09 38.93 -24.84
C LYS A 655 -11.24 38.71 -26.34
N GLY A 656 -11.64 39.75 -27.07
CA GLY A 656 -11.72 39.77 -28.53
C GLY A 656 -13.13 39.57 -29.13
N ILE A 657 -14.17 39.51 -28.28
CA ILE A 657 -15.56 39.72 -28.71
C ILE A 657 -15.73 41.21 -28.95
N LYS A 658 -15.97 41.61 -30.20
CA LYS A 658 -16.38 42.99 -30.52
C LYS A 658 -17.78 43.20 -29.95
N ASP A 659 -17.98 44.29 -29.24
CA ASP A 659 -19.25 44.67 -28.63
C ASP A 659 -20.29 44.99 -29.73
N THR A 660 -20.87 43.94 -30.31
CA THR A 660 -21.97 43.99 -31.29
C THR A 660 -23.31 43.79 -30.59
N ALA A 661 -23.37 44.08 -29.27
CA ALA A 661 -24.48 43.79 -28.36
C ALA A 661 -25.86 44.27 -28.83
N ASN A 662 -25.94 45.07 -29.89
CA ASN A 662 -27.20 45.63 -30.37
C ASN A 662 -27.69 45.20 -31.74
N ASN A 663 -27.05 44.32 -32.54
CA ASN A 663 -27.63 44.05 -33.87
C ASN A 663 -27.72 42.63 -34.48
N TYR A 664 -26.87 41.63 -34.21
CA TYR A 664 -27.08 40.30 -34.86
C TYR A 664 -26.48 39.10 -34.09
N PRO A 665 -27.30 38.19 -33.50
CA PRO A 665 -26.82 36.97 -32.86
C PRO A 665 -25.96 36.08 -33.79
N ALA A 666 -26.36 35.95 -35.06
CA ALA A 666 -25.66 35.12 -36.05
C ALA A 666 -24.24 35.62 -36.41
N ALA A 667 -23.95 36.92 -36.21
CA ALA A 667 -22.62 37.47 -36.44
C ALA A 667 -21.64 37.09 -35.31
N ASN A 668 -22.15 36.98 -34.07
CA ASN A 668 -21.36 36.52 -32.93
C ASN A 668 -21.05 35.03 -33.03
N ASP A 669 -21.98 34.20 -33.49
CA ASP A 669 -21.73 32.78 -33.72
C ASP A 669 -20.62 32.56 -34.77
N LYS A 670 -20.62 33.35 -35.85
CA LYS A 670 -19.58 33.28 -36.89
C LYS A 670 -18.21 33.73 -36.38
N HIS A 671 -18.17 34.80 -35.57
CA HIS A 671 -16.94 35.32 -34.97
C HIS A 671 -16.36 34.36 -33.91
N ILE A 672 -17.22 33.74 -33.09
CA ILE A 672 -16.83 32.69 -32.13
C ILE A 672 -16.28 31.47 -32.86
N HIS A 673 -16.89 31.07 -33.99
CA HIS A 673 -16.35 29.99 -34.83
C HIS A 673 -14.97 30.31 -35.42
N GLU A 674 -14.70 31.56 -35.79
CA GLU A 674 -13.38 31.99 -36.24
C GLU A 674 -12.33 31.89 -35.13
N ILE A 675 -12.64 32.44 -33.94
CA ILE A 675 -11.78 32.33 -32.75
C ILE A 675 -11.56 30.86 -32.38
N GLN A 676 -12.59 30.03 -32.49
CA GLN A 676 -12.51 28.59 -32.23
C GLN A 676 -11.53 27.89 -33.16
N ASN A 677 -11.59 28.19 -34.47
CA ASN A 677 -10.67 27.61 -35.45
C ASN A 677 -9.23 28.04 -35.18
N LEU A 678 -9.00 29.32 -34.84
CA LEU A 678 -7.67 29.82 -34.46
C LEU A 678 -7.16 29.16 -33.17
N CYS A 679 -8.02 29.03 -32.15
CA CYS A 679 -7.69 28.37 -30.89
C CYS A 679 -7.29 26.90 -31.12
N ASN A 680 -8.09 26.15 -31.87
CA ASN A 680 -7.82 24.74 -32.17
C ASN A 680 -6.55 24.58 -33.01
N LYS A 681 -6.33 25.46 -33.99
CA LYS A 681 -5.10 25.47 -34.79
C LYS A 681 -3.87 25.70 -33.91
N GLN A 682 -3.90 26.72 -33.05
CA GLN A 682 -2.76 27.03 -32.16
C GLN A 682 -2.49 25.91 -31.15
N ILE A 683 -3.53 25.34 -30.53
CA ILE A 683 -3.36 24.20 -29.62
C ILE A 683 -2.72 23.02 -30.35
N THR A 684 -3.20 22.71 -31.56
CA THR A 684 -2.65 21.63 -32.40
C THR A 684 -1.19 21.89 -32.72
N GLU A 685 -0.86 23.06 -33.27
CA GLU A 685 0.52 23.41 -33.67
C GLU A 685 1.49 23.41 -32.48
N LYS A 686 1.08 23.96 -31.34
CA LYS A 686 1.93 24.04 -30.14
C LYS A 686 2.16 22.65 -29.53
N ILE A 687 1.13 21.80 -29.45
CA ILE A 687 1.28 20.42 -28.95
C ILE A 687 2.14 19.60 -29.92
N THR A 688 1.91 19.67 -31.23
CA THR A 688 2.73 18.96 -32.23
C THR A 688 4.19 19.37 -32.11
N LYS A 689 4.48 20.67 -32.06
CA LYS A 689 5.85 21.17 -31.89
C LYS A 689 6.51 20.69 -30.60
N LEU A 690 5.75 20.63 -29.50
CA LEU A 690 6.26 20.09 -28.23
C LEU A 690 6.53 18.59 -28.32
N PHE A 691 5.69 17.82 -29.01
CA PHE A 691 5.92 16.41 -29.23
C PHE A 691 7.16 16.20 -30.11
N ASP A 692 7.33 16.97 -31.18
CA ASP A 692 8.51 16.86 -32.05
C ASP A 692 9.80 17.16 -31.26
N ASN A 693 9.83 18.30 -30.55
CA ASN A 693 11.02 18.74 -29.81
C ASN A 693 11.37 17.87 -28.59
N ILE A 694 10.38 17.29 -27.92
CA ILE A 694 10.60 16.56 -26.66
C ILE A 694 10.56 15.05 -26.88
N MET A 695 9.57 14.55 -27.61
CA MET A 695 9.41 13.13 -27.85
C MET A 695 10.37 12.65 -28.93
N LYS A 696 10.46 13.32 -30.09
CA LYS A 696 11.33 12.86 -31.17
C LYS A 696 12.80 13.24 -30.96
N GLU A 697 13.09 14.52 -30.76
CA GLU A 697 14.48 14.99 -30.66
C GLU A 697 15.17 14.55 -29.35
N LYS A 698 14.46 14.58 -28.22
CA LYS A 698 15.04 14.25 -26.90
C LYS A 698 14.71 12.85 -26.42
N ASN A 699 13.87 12.11 -27.14
CA ASN A 699 13.44 10.76 -26.80
C ASN A 699 12.74 10.63 -25.44
N ILE A 700 11.93 11.64 -25.07
CA ILE A 700 11.22 11.67 -23.78
C ILE A 700 9.72 11.47 -24.01
N ASP A 701 9.13 10.41 -23.45
CA ASP A 701 7.68 10.15 -23.48
C ASP A 701 6.90 11.09 -22.55
N ILE A 702 6.85 12.37 -22.89
CA ILE A 702 6.41 13.46 -22.02
C ILE A 702 4.98 13.30 -21.48
N ILE A 703 4.11 12.49 -22.10
CA ILE A 703 2.74 12.23 -21.63
C ILE A 703 2.44 10.74 -21.37
N ASN A 704 3.49 9.91 -21.27
CA ASN A 704 3.42 8.47 -20.99
C ASN A 704 2.57 7.68 -22.02
N LEU A 705 2.74 7.94 -23.32
CA LEU A 705 2.06 7.27 -24.43
C LEU A 705 2.32 5.77 -24.47
N TYR A 706 3.56 5.31 -24.25
CA TYR A 706 3.88 3.89 -24.33
C TYR A 706 2.99 3.10 -23.35
N ARG A 707 2.88 3.60 -22.12
CA ARG A 707 1.99 3.08 -21.06
C ARG A 707 0.52 3.03 -21.46
N MET A 708 0.06 3.94 -22.32
CA MET A 708 -1.32 3.90 -22.83
C MET A 708 -1.56 2.69 -23.75
N THR A 709 -0.54 2.20 -24.44
CA THR A 709 -0.67 1.02 -25.31
C THR A 709 -1.00 -0.25 -24.53
N SER A 710 -0.66 -0.34 -23.24
CA SER A 710 -0.90 -1.51 -22.38
C SER A 710 -2.37 -1.96 -22.36
N HIS A 711 -3.30 -1.01 -22.42
CA HIS A 711 -4.75 -1.26 -22.42
C HIS A 711 -5.44 -0.91 -23.75
N LYS A 712 -4.77 -0.19 -24.66
CA LYS A 712 -5.31 0.18 -25.98
C LYS A 712 -4.88 -0.77 -27.09
N ASN A 713 -3.67 -1.32 -27.02
CA ASN A 713 -3.10 -2.20 -28.04
C ASN A 713 -2.05 -3.14 -27.42
N LYS A 714 -2.50 -4.29 -26.88
CA LYS A 714 -1.64 -5.27 -26.18
C LYS A 714 -0.46 -5.75 -27.03
N ASN A 715 -0.65 -5.95 -28.33
CA ASN A 715 0.41 -6.42 -29.22
C ASN A 715 1.53 -5.39 -29.35
N MET A 716 1.17 -4.10 -29.48
CA MET A 716 2.14 -3.02 -29.51
C MET A 716 2.87 -2.86 -28.18
N TRP A 717 2.18 -3.01 -27.04
CA TRP A 717 2.83 -3.03 -25.74
C TRP A 717 3.91 -4.11 -25.66
N LEU A 718 3.55 -5.35 -26.00
CA LEU A 718 4.45 -6.52 -25.92
C LEU A 718 5.67 -6.40 -26.85
N GLU A 719 5.50 -5.85 -28.05
CA GLU A 719 6.61 -5.66 -29.00
C GLU A 719 7.72 -4.74 -28.45
N TYR A 720 7.33 -3.77 -27.61
CA TYR A 720 8.23 -2.75 -27.07
C TYR A 720 8.47 -2.84 -25.55
N GLU A 721 8.11 -3.95 -24.88
CA GLU A 721 8.19 -4.14 -23.41
C GLU A 721 9.58 -3.87 -22.81
N GLU A 722 10.64 -4.02 -23.60
CA GLU A 722 12.03 -3.70 -23.21
C GLU A 722 12.68 -2.65 -24.13
N LYS A 723 11.88 -2.03 -25.02
CA LYS A 723 12.34 -1.12 -26.09
C LYS A 723 11.50 0.16 -26.10
N THR A 724 11.12 0.64 -24.93
CA THR A 724 10.23 1.80 -24.76
C THR A 724 10.79 3.09 -25.38
N GLU A 725 12.11 3.27 -25.34
CA GLU A 725 12.80 4.34 -26.07
C GLU A 725 12.67 4.20 -27.59
N GLN A 726 12.74 2.97 -28.11
CA GLN A 726 12.57 2.71 -29.53
C GLN A 726 11.12 2.98 -29.98
N PHE A 727 10.14 2.66 -29.13
CA PHE A 727 8.73 2.95 -29.41
C PHE A 727 8.50 4.44 -29.71
N ILE A 728 9.10 5.34 -28.93
CA ILE A 728 8.94 6.78 -29.14
C ILE A 728 9.57 7.23 -30.45
N GLN A 729 10.71 6.66 -30.82
CA GLN A 729 11.34 6.92 -32.13
C GLN A 729 10.50 6.42 -33.29
N ASP A 730 9.92 5.22 -33.17
CA ASP A 730 9.17 4.57 -34.23
C ASP A 730 7.73 5.11 -34.37
N LEU A 731 7.16 5.70 -33.32
CA LEU A 731 5.76 6.15 -33.29
C LEU A 731 5.49 7.36 -34.19
N GLU A 732 4.75 7.19 -35.27
CA GLU A 732 4.21 8.32 -36.04
C GLU A 732 2.90 8.81 -35.42
N TYR A 733 2.68 10.13 -35.31
CA TYR A 733 1.48 10.67 -34.68
C TYR A 733 0.83 11.81 -35.45
N THR A 734 -0.48 11.91 -35.29
CA THR A 734 -1.29 13.06 -35.73
C THR A 734 -1.97 13.67 -34.52
N VAL A 735 -1.86 14.99 -34.35
CA VAL A 735 -2.50 15.73 -33.25
C VAL A 735 -3.69 16.50 -33.79
N GLU A 736 -4.81 16.45 -33.08
CA GLU A 736 -6.04 17.19 -33.40
C GLU A 736 -6.60 17.87 -32.14
N ALA A 737 -7.03 19.13 -32.26
CA ALA A 737 -7.75 19.83 -31.20
C ALA A 737 -9.20 20.17 -31.61
N ASP A 738 -10.14 19.92 -30.71
CA ASP A 738 -11.57 20.20 -30.84
C ASP A 738 -12.11 20.82 -29.54
N ILE A 739 -11.72 22.07 -29.28
CA ILE A 739 -12.26 22.89 -28.19
C ILE A 739 -13.47 23.64 -28.72
N LYS A 740 -14.63 23.45 -28.09
CA LYS A 740 -15.86 24.17 -28.43
C LYS A 740 -15.97 25.45 -27.62
N LEU A 741 -16.02 26.59 -28.28
CA LEU A 741 -16.12 27.88 -27.60
C LEU A 741 -17.59 28.24 -27.34
N LYS A 742 -17.82 28.92 -26.22
CA LYS A 742 -19.11 29.47 -25.81
C LYS A 742 -18.97 30.95 -25.50
#